data_AF-A0A2M3Z1W1-F1
#
_entry.id   AF-A0A2M3Z1W1-F1
#
_cell.length_a   1.000
_cell.length_b   1.000
_cell.length_c   1.000
_cell.angle_alpha   90.00
_cell.angle_beta   90.00
_cell.angle_gamma   90.00
#
_symmetry.space_group_name_H-M   'P 1'
#
loop_
_entity.id
_entity.type
_entity.pdbx_description
1 polymer ?
#
loop_
_entity_poly.entity_id
_entity_poly.type
_entity_poly.pdbx_seq_one_letter_code
_entity_poly.pdbx_strand_id
1 'polypeptide(L)'
;MVAPTDQLRYDGRVVVVTGAGAGLGREYALLFGARGAKVVVNDLGGNFNGQGKSNAADKVVEEIRAAGGVAVADYNSVVDGDKIIQTALENFGRIDVLVNNAGILRDRSLARISDEDWNLIHDVHLKGSFLTTRAAWPVMKKQNYGRIIMTSSNSGVYGNFGQANYSAAKLGLVGLANTVAIEGAKNNIHCNVIVPTAASRMTAGILPDILFNELKPKLIAPVVAYLCHESCDDNGAIIESAAGWATKVHFVRGRGCVLRSSIDDDVSPEYVRKVWDQVTDMSESKHLNAIGEASLNLVGVLEKLRDGQNNENSVTETFRYNYKDVMLYALGVGATVTDSTDLKFLYENNPEFSVLPTFFILPGLLAVMGSSLTANAIKHTTFDLTNILHGEQYIELLEPPTTEGVLTTTAKVLDVVDKKSGALVITQSESFDENGTLVARNQSSTFVVGAGNFNGKTKAGPDVKPLVPTPKRAPDASVEVKTSKDQAAVYRLSGDLNPLHIDPSFSAIAGYKIPILHGLCTMGVSVKAVMKQYGGDDPALFRAAKVRFTKPVLPGQTLRIDMWKEANNRVCFRTVVVETNAEVLSGAYVDFKQIVVKPNMTSGSALQSDAVFAGIKDRVAENEAKAKAINAVFLYKITNGGKVAKEWVLDLKNAKVYEGAVQGGKADTTMTIADGDMVELALGKLQPQTAFMKGKLKITGNIMLAQKLAPLLKTEAKL
;
A
#
# COMPACT_ATOMS: atom_id res chain seq x y z
N MET A 1 30.68 -8.96 -17.59
CA MET A 1 31.58 -9.92 -16.93
C MET A 1 31.83 -9.41 -15.53
N VAL A 2 31.53 -10.22 -14.52
CA VAL A 2 31.78 -9.91 -13.10
C VAL A 2 33.30 -9.97 -12.86
N ALA A 3 33.87 -9.03 -12.12
CA ALA A 3 35.31 -8.99 -11.85
C ALA A 3 35.77 -10.29 -11.12
N PRO A 4 37.03 -10.74 -11.26
CA PRO A 4 37.50 -11.99 -10.65
C PRO A 4 37.32 -12.09 -9.13
N THR A 5 37.21 -10.96 -8.43
CA THR A 5 37.00 -10.87 -6.98
C THR A 5 35.55 -11.04 -6.54
N ASP A 6 34.58 -10.92 -7.46
CA ASP A 6 33.13 -10.99 -7.18
C ASP A 6 32.52 -12.33 -7.62
N GLN A 7 33.35 -13.31 -7.94
CA GLN A 7 32.92 -14.63 -8.40
C GLN A 7 32.52 -15.52 -7.21
N LEU A 8 31.30 -16.09 -7.22
CA LEU A 8 30.90 -17.10 -6.24
C LEU A 8 31.72 -18.39 -6.43
N ARG A 9 32.33 -18.87 -5.34
CA ARG A 9 33.24 -20.02 -5.30
C ARG A 9 32.87 -20.99 -4.18
N TYR A 10 33.40 -22.21 -4.26
CA TYR A 10 33.13 -23.31 -3.33
C TYR A 10 34.42 -23.94 -2.83
N ASP A 11 35.49 -23.13 -2.74
CA ASP A 11 36.79 -23.60 -2.29
C ASP A 11 36.66 -24.20 -0.87
N GLY A 12 37.24 -25.39 -0.67
CA GLY A 12 37.17 -26.10 0.61
C GLY A 12 35.83 -26.78 0.91
N ARG A 13 34.83 -26.67 0.02
CA ARG A 13 33.53 -27.35 0.15
C ARG A 13 33.54 -28.71 -0.55
N VAL A 14 32.91 -29.70 0.07
CA VAL A 14 32.68 -31.02 -0.53
C VAL A 14 31.23 -31.13 -1.00
N VAL A 15 31.06 -31.41 -2.30
CA VAL A 15 29.75 -31.47 -2.96
C VAL A 15 29.48 -32.88 -3.43
N VAL A 16 28.38 -33.48 -2.99
CA VAL A 16 27.88 -34.77 -3.49
C VAL A 16 26.71 -34.49 -4.44
N VAL A 17 26.79 -35.00 -5.67
CA VAL A 17 25.70 -34.91 -6.65
C VAL A 17 25.28 -36.33 -7.04
N THR A 18 24.02 -36.69 -6.79
CA THR A 18 23.48 -38.00 -7.18
C THR A 18 22.94 -37.98 -8.61
N GLY A 19 23.12 -39.07 -9.35
CA GLY A 19 22.77 -39.14 -10.79
C GLY A 19 23.55 -38.14 -11.64
N ALA A 20 24.86 -38.01 -11.36
CA ALA A 20 25.73 -37.00 -11.96
C ALA A 20 26.45 -37.47 -13.23
N GLY A 21 26.17 -38.68 -13.73
CA GLY A 21 26.79 -39.22 -14.94
C GLY A 21 26.28 -38.58 -16.25
N ALA A 22 25.13 -37.91 -16.22
CA ALA A 22 24.54 -37.24 -17.38
C ALA A 22 23.61 -36.07 -16.99
N GLY A 23 23.12 -35.34 -18.00
CA GLY A 23 22.03 -34.36 -17.86
C GLY A 23 22.31 -33.26 -16.84
N LEU A 24 21.32 -32.99 -15.98
CA LEU A 24 21.38 -31.96 -14.93
C LEU A 24 22.50 -32.22 -13.93
N GLY A 25 22.58 -33.44 -13.38
CA GLY A 25 23.60 -33.80 -12.40
C GLY A 25 25.01 -33.61 -12.92
N ARG A 26 25.27 -33.95 -14.19
CA ARG A 26 26.58 -33.70 -14.83
C ARG A 26 26.93 -32.22 -14.86
N GLU A 27 26.01 -31.36 -15.30
CA GLU A 27 26.27 -29.91 -15.36
C GLU A 27 26.42 -29.28 -13.97
N TYR A 28 25.73 -29.79 -12.95
CA TYR A 28 25.95 -29.38 -11.56
C TYR A 28 27.37 -29.75 -11.11
N ALA A 29 27.78 -31.00 -11.30
CA ALA A 29 29.10 -31.49 -10.91
C ALA A 29 30.23 -30.71 -11.61
N LEU A 30 30.11 -30.48 -12.92
CA LEU A 30 31.08 -29.68 -13.69
C LEU A 30 31.16 -28.24 -13.19
N LEU A 31 30.02 -27.59 -12.92
CA LEU A 31 30.01 -26.22 -12.44
C LEU A 31 30.63 -26.10 -11.05
N PHE A 32 30.28 -26.98 -10.10
CA PHE A 32 30.89 -26.98 -8.78
C PHE A 32 32.39 -27.24 -8.84
N GLY A 33 32.83 -28.22 -9.64
CA GLY A 33 34.25 -28.53 -9.84
C GLY A 33 35.02 -27.34 -10.42
N ALA A 34 34.47 -26.67 -11.44
CA ALA A 34 35.06 -25.48 -12.05
C ALA A 34 35.11 -24.26 -11.10
N ARG A 35 34.37 -24.30 -9.98
CA ARG A 35 34.31 -23.25 -8.95
C ARG A 35 34.99 -23.66 -7.64
N GLY A 36 35.85 -24.68 -7.68
CA GLY A 36 36.76 -25.03 -6.58
C GLY A 36 36.26 -26.07 -5.59
N ALA A 37 35.05 -26.60 -5.78
CA ALA A 37 34.55 -27.69 -4.94
C ALA A 37 35.30 -28.99 -5.18
N LYS A 38 35.41 -29.82 -4.13
CA LYS A 38 35.75 -31.25 -4.27
C LYS A 38 34.46 -32.03 -4.48
N VAL A 39 34.33 -32.71 -5.62
CA VAL A 39 33.03 -33.27 -6.05
C VAL A 39 33.02 -34.80 -5.94
N VAL A 40 31.99 -35.36 -5.32
CA VAL A 40 31.64 -36.78 -5.47
C VAL A 40 30.59 -36.89 -6.55
N VAL A 41 30.95 -37.54 -7.65
CA VAL A 41 30.10 -37.80 -8.80
C VAL A 41 29.47 -39.18 -8.60
N ASN A 42 28.25 -39.22 -8.05
CA ASN A 42 27.52 -40.48 -7.90
C ASN A 42 26.68 -40.77 -9.14
N ASP A 43 26.83 -41.96 -9.73
CA ASP A 43 25.92 -42.47 -10.75
C ASP A 43 25.91 -44.01 -10.78
N LEU A 44 24.72 -44.62 -10.74
CA LEU A 44 24.55 -46.07 -10.84
C LEU A 44 24.93 -46.61 -12.23
N GLY A 45 24.88 -45.74 -13.25
CA GLY A 45 25.18 -46.05 -14.65
C GLY A 45 24.07 -46.82 -15.37
N GLY A 46 22.84 -46.83 -14.82
CA GLY A 46 21.66 -47.40 -15.46
C GLY A 46 21.03 -46.48 -16.51
N ASN A 47 20.09 -47.01 -17.29
CA ASN A 47 19.30 -46.22 -18.23
C ASN A 47 18.15 -45.47 -17.52
N PHE A 48 17.45 -44.59 -18.26
CA PHE A 48 16.35 -43.76 -17.71
C PHE A 48 15.13 -44.55 -17.21
N ASN A 49 15.04 -45.85 -17.51
CA ASN A 49 13.99 -46.75 -17.01
C ASN A 49 14.42 -47.53 -15.76
N GLY A 50 15.61 -47.27 -15.21
CA GLY A 50 16.13 -47.91 -14.00
C GLY A 50 16.77 -49.28 -14.22
N GLN A 51 17.26 -49.58 -15.43
CA GLN A 51 17.90 -50.87 -15.77
C GLN A 51 19.39 -50.70 -16.11
N GLY A 52 20.21 -51.69 -15.74
CA GLY A 52 21.64 -51.75 -16.07
C GLY A 52 22.56 -51.03 -15.07
N LYS A 53 23.88 -51.17 -15.28
CA LYS A 53 24.96 -50.47 -14.57
C LYS A 53 26.09 -50.16 -15.54
N SER A 54 26.79 -49.05 -15.35
CA SER A 54 27.94 -48.64 -16.17
C SER A 54 28.86 -47.65 -15.44
N ASN A 55 29.98 -47.31 -16.06
CA ASN A 55 30.96 -46.36 -15.55
C ASN A 55 30.66 -44.91 -15.96
N ALA A 56 29.39 -44.49 -15.91
CA ALA A 56 28.99 -43.14 -16.33
C ALA A 56 29.64 -42.04 -15.47
N ALA A 57 29.81 -42.28 -14.17
CA ALA A 57 30.46 -41.36 -13.24
C ALA A 57 31.94 -41.08 -13.60
N ASP A 58 32.69 -42.09 -14.05
CA ASP A 58 34.11 -41.96 -14.38
C ASP A 58 34.37 -40.88 -15.43
N LYS A 59 33.55 -40.84 -16.49
CA LYS A 59 33.70 -39.86 -17.57
C LYS A 59 33.59 -38.42 -17.06
N VAL A 60 32.65 -38.17 -16.16
CA VAL A 60 32.44 -36.82 -15.60
C VAL A 60 33.57 -36.47 -14.62
N VAL A 61 34.08 -37.45 -13.86
CA VAL A 61 35.28 -37.25 -13.03
C VAL A 61 36.49 -36.89 -13.87
N GLU A 62 36.71 -37.59 -14.99
CA GLU A 62 37.78 -37.29 -15.94
C GLU A 62 37.65 -35.88 -16.53
N GLU A 63 36.43 -35.47 -16.92
CA GLU A 63 36.15 -34.12 -17.40
C GLU A 63 36.47 -33.04 -16.34
N ILE A 64 36.06 -33.25 -15.08
CA ILE A 64 36.34 -32.32 -13.98
C ILE A 64 37.85 -32.22 -13.76
N ARG A 65 38.57 -33.36 -13.73
CA ARG A 65 40.02 -33.40 -13.54
C ARG A 65 40.77 -32.75 -14.71
N ALA A 66 40.33 -32.98 -15.94
CA ALA A 66 40.89 -32.36 -17.14
C ALA A 66 40.70 -30.83 -17.12
N ALA A 67 39.62 -30.33 -16.52
CA ALA A 67 39.38 -28.91 -16.29
C ALA A 67 40.11 -28.34 -15.05
N GLY A 68 40.95 -29.13 -14.37
CA GLY A 68 41.74 -28.72 -13.20
C GLY A 68 41.00 -28.80 -11.87
N GLY A 69 39.80 -29.41 -11.82
CA GLY A 69 39.04 -29.65 -10.60
C GLY A 69 39.40 -30.95 -9.88
N VAL A 70 38.80 -31.17 -8.72
CA VAL A 70 38.98 -32.39 -7.90
C VAL A 70 37.68 -33.15 -7.81
N ALA A 71 37.67 -34.40 -8.27
CA ALA A 71 36.50 -35.27 -8.16
C ALA A 71 36.85 -36.75 -7.96
N VAL A 72 35.91 -37.49 -7.38
CA VAL A 72 35.90 -38.96 -7.24
C VAL A 72 34.55 -39.53 -7.66
N ALA A 73 34.57 -40.73 -8.24
CA ALA A 73 33.35 -41.42 -8.67
C ALA A 73 32.75 -42.23 -7.50
N ASP A 74 31.43 -42.33 -7.49
CA ASP A 74 30.69 -43.28 -6.66
C ASP A 74 29.65 -44.02 -7.52
N TYR A 75 29.47 -45.32 -7.26
CA TYR A 75 28.64 -46.22 -8.07
C TYR A 75 27.46 -46.82 -7.30
N ASN A 76 27.25 -46.35 -6.07
CA ASN A 76 26.22 -46.89 -5.20
C ASN A 76 24.84 -46.39 -5.65
N SER A 77 23.81 -47.19 -5.40
CA SER A 77 22.44 -46.74 -5.58
C SER A 77 22.07 -45.75 -4.47
N VAL A 78 21.19 -44.80 -4.75
CA VAL A 78 20.69 -43.85 -3.74
C VAL A 78 19.91 -44.52 -2.60
N VAL A 79 19.47 -45.76 -2.79
CA VAL A 79 18.88 -46.57 -1.70
C VAL A 79 19.93 -47.08 -0.71
N ASP A 80 21.21 -47.06 -1.08
CA ASP A 80 22.37 -47.27 -0.22
C ASP A 80 23.03 -45.91 0.13
N GLY A 81 22.21 -44.92 0.47
CA GLY A 81 22.66 -43.53 0.60
C GLY A 81 23.79 -43.30 1.60
N ASP A 82 23.92 -44.16 2.61
CA ASP A 82 25.04 -44.16 3.56
C ASP A 82 26.40 -44.40 2.88
N LYS A 83 26.47 -45.33 1.92
CA LYS A 83 27.71 -45.62 1.17
C LYS A 83 28.14 -44.44 0.31
N ILE A 84 27.18 -43.74 -0.31
CA ILE A 84 27.46 -42.53 -1.10
C ILE A 84 28.10 -41.45 -0.23
N ILE A 85 27.55 -41.20 0.96
CA ILE A 85 28.11 -40.22 1.90
C ILE A 85 29.46 -40.70 2.44
N GLN A 86 29.62 -42.00 2.69
CA GLN A 86 30.90 -42.58 3.11
C GLN A 86 32.01 -42.31 2.09
N THR A 87 31.75 -42.38 0.78
CA THR A 87 32.73 -42.01 -0.25
C THR A 87 33.22 -40.57 -0.10
N ALA A 88 32.34 -39.62 0.23
CA ALA A 88 32.72 -38.23 0.48
C ALA A 88 33.62 -38.11 1.72
N LEU A 89 33.28 -38.84 2.79
CA LEU A 89 34.03 -38.82 4.05
C LEU A 89 35.41 -39.46 3.92
N GLU A 90 35.52 -40.60 3.23
CA GLU A 90 36.79 -41.31 3.05
C GLU A 90 37.77 -40.52 2.16
N ASN A 91 37.26 -39.85 1.12
CA ASN A 91 38.12 -39.13 0.18
C ASN A 91 38.42 -37.69 0.62
N PHE A 92 37.47 -37.02 1.29
CA PHE A 92 37.57 -35.58 1.56
C PHE A 92 37.30 -35.18 3.02
N GLY A 93 36.91 -36.12 3.89
CA GLY A 93 36.74 -35.91 5.34
C GLY A 93 35.51 -35.12 5.77
N ARG A 94 34.65 -34.69 4.83
CA ARG A 94 33.46 -33.87 5.10
C ARG A 94 32.43 -33.97 3.97
N ILE A 95 31.24 -33.43 4.21
CA ILE A 95 30.23 -33.12 3.19
C ILE A 95 29.57 -31.78 3.54
N ASP A 96 29.51 -30.87 2.56
CA ASP A 96 28.96 -29.52 2.74
C ASP A 96 27.68 -29.31 1.92
N VAL A 97 27.62 -29.93 0.75
CA VAL A 97 26.50 -29.80 -0.19
C VAL A 97 26.05 -31.18 -0.65
N LEU A 98 24.75 -31.42 -0.62
CA LEU A 98 24.11 -32.62 -1.17
C LEU A 98 23.05 -32.21 -2.20
N VAL A 99 23.25 -32.59 -3.45
CA VAL A 99 22.27 -32.38 -4.53
C VAL A 99 21.60 -33.72 -4.87
N ASN A 100 20.38 -33.91 -4.37
CA ASN A 100 19.55 -35.07 -4.66
C ASN A 100 18.90 -34.92 -6.03
N ASN A 101 19.57 -35.44 -7.06
CA ASN A 101 19.18 -35.31 -8.47
C ASN A 101 18.87 -36.67 -9.15
N ALA A 102 19.36 -37.79 -8.62
CA ALA A 102 19.11 -39.11 -9.20
C ALA A 102 17.61 -39.37 -9.47
N GLY A 103 17.31 -40.00 -10.61
CA GLY A 103 15.94 -40.21 -11.03
C GLY A 103 15.78 -41.08 -12.26
N ILE A 104 14.59 -41.66 -12.39
CA ILE A 104 14.18 -42.56 -13.48
C ILE A 104 12.72 -42.28 -13.87
N LEU A 105 12.23 -42.87 -14.94
CA LEU A 105 10.83 -42.78 -15.37
C LEU A 105 10.23 -44.17 -15.58
N ARG A 106 8.95 -44.31 -15.21
CA ARG A 106 8.10 -45.49 -15.45
C ARG A 106 6.67 -45.03 -15.73
N ASP A 107 6.52 -44.31 -16.84
CA ASP A 107 5.27 -43.67 -17.22
C ASP A 107 4.22 -44.70 -17.66
N ARG A 108 3.08 -44.71 -16.97
CA ARG A 108 1.91 -45.58 -17.24
C ARG A 108 0.64 -44.84 -16.83
N SER A 109 -0.45 -45.03 -17.56
CA SER A 109 -1.77 -44.59 -17.09
C SER A 109 -2.07 -45.24 -15.73
N LEU A 110 -2.85 -44.57 -14.88
CA LEU A 110 -3.04 -44.97 -13.47
C LEU A 110 -3.37 -46.47 -13.30
N ALA A 111 -4.30 -47.00 -14.10
CA ALA A 111 -4.71 -48.42 -14.04
C ALA A 111 -3.65 -49.42 -14.54
N ARG A 112 -2.56 -48.96 -15.15
CA ARG A 112 -1.48 -49.78 -15.71
C ARG A 112 -0.14 -49.61 -14.96
N ILE A 113 -0.13 -48.84 -13.87
CA ILE A 113 1.05 -48.77 -12.99
C ILE A 113 1.11 -50.09 -12.23
N SER A 114 2.17 -50.86 -12.43
CA SER A 114 2.44 -52.05 -11.62
C SER A 114 3.02 -51.65 -10.26
N ASP A 115 2.97 -52.55 -9.28
CA ASP A 115 3.62 -52.33 -7.97
C ASP A 115 5.12 -52.08 -8.11
N GLU A 116 5.79 -52.73 -9.08
CA GLU A 116 7.20 -52.50 -9.38
C GLU A 116 7.43 -51.09 -9.93
N ASP A 117 6.60 -50.64 -10.88
CA ASP A 117 6.69 -49.28 -11.43
C ASP A 117 6.44 -48.21 -10.34
N TRP A 118 5.55 -48.49 -9.38
CA TRP A 118 5.31 -47.61 -8.24
C TRP A 118 6.49 -47.58 -7.27
N ASN A 119 6.90 -48.76 -6.80
CA ASN A 119 7.93 -48.92 -5.77
C ASN A 119 9.27 -48.40 -6.26
N LEU A 120 9.69 -48.73 -7.48
CA LEU A 120 10.99 -48.32 -7.99
C LEU A 120 11.10 -46.79 -8.12
N ILE A 121 10.02 -46.11 -8.54
CA ILE A 121 9.97 -44.65 -8.61
C ILE A 121 10.07 -44.04 -7.21
N HIS A 122 9.33 -44.55 -6.22
CA HIS A 122 9.42 -44.05 -4.85
C HIS A 122 10.76 -44.34 -4.19
N ASP A 123 11.33 -45.52 -4.45
CA ASP A 123 12.62 -45.96 -3.91
C ASP A 123 13.76 -45.06 -4.40
N VAL A 124 13.83 -44.80 -5.71
CA VAL A 124 14.90 -43.97 -6.29
C VAL A 124 14.72 -42.50 -5.93
N HIS A 125 13.52 -41.94 -6.10
CA HIS A 125 13.32 -40.51 -5.95
C HIS A 125 13.18 -40.08 -4.49
N LEU A 126 12.13 -40.56 -3.81
CA LEU A 126 11.76 -40.05 -2.49
C LEU A 126 12.61 -40.69 -1.39
N LYS A 127 12.62 -42.03 -1.34
CA LYS A 127 13.38 -42.78 -0.32
C LYS A 127 14.89 -42.60 -0.50
N GLY A 128 15.40 -42.63 -1.73
CA GLY A 128 16.81 -42.39 -2.01
C GLY A 128 17.29 -41.02 -1.54
N SER A 129 16.52 -39.96 -1.81
CA SER A 129 16.81 -38.61 -1.31
C SER A 129 16.74 -38.51 0.22
N PHE A 130 15.78 -39.21 0.84
CA PHE A 130 15.72 -39.32 2.29
C PHE A 130 16.96 -40.02 2.88
N LEU A 131 17.37 -41.15 2.31
CA LEU A 131 18.46 -41.97 2.84
C LEU A 131 19.82 -41.27 2.73
N THR A 132 20.10 -40.64 1.60
CA THR A 132 21.31 -39.81 1.38
C THR A 132 21.33 -38.59 2.30
N THR A 133 20.21 -37.87 2.41
CA THR A 133 20.09 -36.71 3.32
C THR A 133 20.26 -37.12 4.78
N ARG A 134 19.64 -38.22 5.19
CA ARG A 134 19.76 -38.79 6.54
C ARG A 134 21.21 -39.17 6.85
N ALA A 135 21.94 -39.74 5.90
CA ALA A 135 23.34 -40.10 6.07
C ALA A 135 24.27 -38.87 6.17
N ALA A 136 23.99 -37.79 5.42
CA ALA A 136 24.75 -36.54 5.48
C ALA A 136 24.48 -35.72 6.76
N TRP A 137 23.27 -35.83 7.32
CA TRP A 137 22.76 -34.98 8.40
C TRP A 137 23.66 -34.87 9.63
N PRO A 138 24.18 -35.96 10.23
CA PRO A 138 25.00 -35.86 11.43
C PRO A 138 26.29 -35.07 11.20
N VAL A 139 26.85 -35.16 9.99
CA VAL A 139 28.09 -34.46 9.60
C VAL A 139 27.82 -32.96 9.44
N MET A 140 26.80 -32.59 8.65
CA MET A 140 26.41 -31.19 8.45
C MET A 140 26.03 -30.51 9.77
N LYS A 141 25.30 -31.21 10.64
CA LYS A 141 24.91 -30.70 11.96
C LYS A 141 26.11 -30.44 12.86
N LYS A 142 27.09 -31.34 12.89
CA LYS A 142 28.33 -31.15 13.65
C LYS A 142 29.15 -29.97 13.12
N GLN A 143 29.08 -29.69 11.82
CA GLN A 143 29.80 -28.61 11.16
C GLN A 143 29.11 -27.25 11.25
N ASN A 144 27.84 -27.20 11.67
CA ASN A 144 26.98 -26.02 11.56
C ASN A 144 27.00 -25.41 10.14
N TYR A 145 26.98 -26.29 9.13
CA TYR A 145 26.90 -25.91 7.74
C TYR A 145 26.32 -27.06 6.92
N GLY A 146 25.34 -26.77 6.09
CA GLY A 146 24.85 -27.69 5.07
C GLY A 146 24.00 -26.99 4.02
N ARG A 147 24.07 -27.47 2.78
CA ARG A 147 23.17 -27.06 1.70
C ARG A 147 22.63 -28.29 1.00
N ILE A 148 21.32 -28.44 0.96
CA ILE A 148 20.65 -29.63 0.44
C ILE A 148 19.67 -29.20 -0.65
N ILE A 149 19.72 -29.86 -1.80
CA ILE A 149 18.79 -29.65 -2.90
C ILE A 149 17.96 -30.91 -3.11
N MET A 150 16.64 -30.74 -3.14
CA MET A 150 15.70 -31.76 -3.57
C MET A 150 15.23 -31.45 -4.99
N THR A 151 15.25 -32.43 -5.89
CA THR A 151 14.81 -32.22 -7.28
C THR A 151 13.36 -32.68 -7.48
N SER A 152 12.43 -31.72 -7.50
CA SER A 152 11.01 -31.96 -7.82
C SER A 152 10.75 -31.83 -9.34
N SER A 153 9.53 -31.54 -9.76
CA SER A 153 9.11 -31.37 -11.16
C SER A 153 7.75 -30.67 -11.25
N ASN A 154 7.49 -29.96 -12.35
CA ASN A 154 6.17 -29.44 -12.67
C ASN A 154 5.10 -30.56 -12.76
N SER A 155 5.47 -31.80 -13.12
CA SER A 155 4.56 -32.94 -13.02
C SER A 155 4.13 -33.22 -11.57
N GLY A 156 5.00 -32.96 -10.59
CA GLY A 156 4.66 -33.07 -9.17
C GLY A 156 3.79 -31.91 -8.69
N VAL A 157 4.10 -30.69 -9.12
CA VAL A 157 3.39 -29.47 -8.69
C VAL A 157 1.97 -29.40 -9.28
N TYR A 158 1.81 -29.72 -10.57
CA TYR A 158 0.56 -29.51 -11.32
C TYR A 158 -0.14 -30.82 -11.74
N GLY A 159 0.54 -31.96 -11.60
CA GLY A 159 0.09 -33.23 -12.20
C GLY A 159 0.47 -33.35 -13.67
N ASN A 160 0.62 -34.59 -14.15
CA ASN A 160 0.78 -34.88 -15.58
C ASN A 160 0.18 -36.26 -15.92
N PHE A 161 -0.41 -36.38 -17.11
CA PHE A 161 -1.06 -37.62 -17.52
C PHE A 161 -0.04 -38.77 -17.61
N GLY A 162 -0.39 -39.93 -17.04
CA GLY A 162 0.46 -41.13 -17.08
C GLY A 162 1.65 -41.12 -16.11
N GLN A 163 1.70 -40.19 -15.16
CA GLN A 163 2.83 -40.01 -14.25
C GLN A 163 2.45 -40.03 -12.76
N ALA A 164 1.38 -40.73 -12.35
CA ALA A 164 0.89 -40.67 -10.96
C ALA A 164 1.95 -41.09 -9.91
N ASN A 165 2.73 -42.15 -10.19
CA ASN A 165 3.88 -42.57 -9.37
C ASN A 165 4.96 -41.48 -9.27
N TYR A 166 5.34 -40.89 -10.41
CA TYR A 166 6.38 -39.87 -10.49
C TYR A 166 5.95 -38.54 -9.85
N SER A 167 4.74 -38.07 -10.14
CA SER A 167 4.14 -36.88 -9.54
C SER A 167 4.06 -37.00 -8.01
N ALA A 168 3.61 -38.16 -7.50
CA ALA A 168 3.56 -38.42 -6.06
C ALA A 168 4.94 -38.35 -5.41
N ALA A 169 5.94 -39.03 -5.98
CA ALA A 169 7.31 -39.00 -5.46
C ALA A 169 7.91 -37.58 -5.50
N LYS A 170 7.68 -36.83 -6.59
CA LYS A 170 8.25 -35.48 -6.81
C LYS A 170 7.64 -34.42 -5.90
N LEU A 171 6.33 -34.48 -5.62
CA LEU A 171 5.71 -33.59 -4.63
C LEU A 171 6.02 -34.04 -3.20
N GLY A 172 6.18 -35.35 -2.96
CA GLY A 172 6.69 -35.88 -1.69
C GLY A 172 8.06 -35.32 -1.30
N LEU A 173 8.93 -35.05 -2.27
CA LEU A 173 10.20 -34.38 -2.04
C LEU A 173 10.05 -32.93 -1.55
N VAL A 174 8.99 -32.21 -1.95
CA VAL A 174 8.67 -30.88 -1.40
C VAL A 174 8.29 -31.02 0.07
N GLY A 175 7.42 -32.00 0.40
CA GLY A 175 7.05 -32.28 1.78
C GLY A 175 8.25 -32.65 2.66
N LEU A 176 9.19 -33.47 2.15
CA LEU A 176 10.44 -33.79 2.84
C LEU A 176 11.31 -32.54 3.05
N ALA A 177 11.51 -31.72 2.00
CA ALA A 177 12.32 -30.51 2.08
C ALA A 177 11.80 -29.51 3.11
N ASN A 178 10.47 -29.32 3.19
CA ASN A 178 9.84 -28.42 4.16
C ASN A 178 10.26 -28.74 5.60
N THR A 179 10.25 -30.02 5.98
CA THR A 179 10.63 -30.43 7.34
C THR A 179 12.15 -30.38 7.54
N VAL A 180 12.94 -30.81 6.56
CA VAL A 180 14.42 -30.75 6.62
C VAL A 180 14.89 -29.29 6.79
N ALA A 181 14.27 -28.34 6.09
CA ALA A 181 14.54 -26.91 6.21
C ALA A 181 14.30 -26.39 7.64
N ILE A 182 13.19 -26.78 8.26
CA ILE A 182 12.83 -26.39 9.64
C ILE A 182 13.81 -26.98 10.65
N GLU A 183 14.10 -28.29 10.56
CA GLU A 183 15.02 -28.96 11.49
C GLU A 183 16.46 -28.47 11.36
N GLY A 184 16.86 -28.03 10.16
CA GLY A 184 18.22 -27.61 9.82
C GLY A 184 18.54 -26.15 10.13
N ALA A 185 17.51 -25.30 10.22
CA ALA A 185 17.66 -23.84 10.30
C ALA A 185 18.62 -23.40 11.44
N LYS A 186 18.49 -23.99 12.63
CA LYS A 186 19.33 -23.64 13.80
C LYS A 186 20.81 -24.02 13.64
N ASN A 187 21.13 -24.89 12.70
CA ASN A 187 22.48 -25.39 12.45
C ASN A 187 23.03 -24.92 11.09
N ASN A 188 22.44 -23.87 10.48
CA ASN A 188 22.84 -23.36 9.15
C ASN A 188 22.85 -24.48 8.09
N ILE A 189 21.86 -25.36 8.17
CA ILE A 189 21.59 -26.39 7.17
C ILE A 189 20.36 -25.93 6.39
N HIS A 190 20.54 -25.52 5.15
CA HIS A 190 19.44 -25.07 4.29
C HIS A 190 19.02 -26.20 3.36
N CYS A 191 17.71 -26.39 3.21
CA CYS A 191 17.15 -27.33 2.25
C CYS A 191 16.17 -26.62 1.33
N ASN A 192 16.49 -26.59 0.04
CA ASN A 192 15.67 -25.98 -1.00
C ASN A 192 15.27 -27.02 -2.04
N VAL A 193 14.23 -26.72 -2.80
CA VAL A 193 13.72 -27.55 -3.90
C VAL A 193 13.99 -26.85 -5.22
N ILE A 194 14.56 -27.60 -6.17
CA ILE A 194 14.60 -27.19 -7.58
C ILE A 194 13.50 -27.91 -8.36
N VAL A 195 12.77 -27.17 -9.19
CA VAL A 195 11.75 -27.65 -10.13
C VAL A 195 12.28 -27.37 -11.54
N PRO A 196 13.13 -28.26 -12.09
CA PRO A 196 13.75 -28.04 -13.37
C PRO A 196 12.79 -28.37 -14.53
N THR A 197 12.79 -27.53 -15.57
CA THR A 197 12.24 -27.89 -16.89
C THR A 197 13.39 -27.98 -17.89
N ALA A 198 13.66 -29.18 -18.40
CA ALA A 198 14.72 -29.45 -19.36
C ALA A 198 14.21 -30.30 -20.52
N ALA A 199 14.81 -30.14 -21.71
CA ALA A 199 14.44 -30.94 -22.86
C ALA A 199 14.88 -32.39 -22.63
N SER A 200 13.99 -33.32 -22.96
CA SER A 200 14.30 -34.74 -22.97
C SER A 200 14.36 -35.26 -24.40
N ARG A 201 14.91 -36.46 -24.59
CA ARG A 201 14.84 -37.16 -25.88
C ARG A 201 13.40 -37.38 -26.33
N MET A 202 12.43 -37.43 -25.41
CA MET A 202 11.01 -37.64 -25.72
C MET A 202 10.29 -36.36 -26.21
N THR A 203 10.84 -35.17 -25.94
CA THR A 203 10.26 -33.89 -26.36
C THR A 203 10.80 -33.38 -27.69
N ALA A 204 11.72 -34.13 -28.32
CA ALA A 204 12.30 -33.81 -29.62
C ALA A 204 11.23 -33.91 -30.72
N GLY A 205 11.06 -32.83 -31.50
CA GLY A 205 10.07 -32.74 -32.58
C GLY A 205 8.66 -32.31 -32.16
N ILE A 206 8.40 -32.15 -30.86
CA ILE A 206 7.12 -31.62 -30.33
C ILE A 206 7.23 -30.14 -30.01
N LEU A 207 8.37 -29.73 -29.44
CA LEU A 207 8.61 -28.33 -29.05
C LEU A 207 9.17 -27.52 -30.23
N PRO A 208 8.87 -26.22 -30.32
CA PRO A 208 9.56 -25.32 -31.24
C PRO A 208 11.08 -25.35 -31.02
N ASP A 209 11.85 -25.29 -32.11
CA ASP A 209 13.32 -25.43 -32.07
C ASP A 209 14.00 -24.46 -31.09
N ILE A 210 13.53 -23.22 -31.02
CA ILE A 210 14.06 -22.22 -30.08
C ILE A 210 13.91 -22.67 -28.62
N LEU A 211 12.76 -23.24 -28.27
CA LEU A 211 12.51 -23.71 -26.91
C LEU A 211 13.33 -24.96 -26.62
N PHE A 212 13.35 -25.93 -27.54
CA PHE A 212 14.15 -27.14 -27.37
C PHE A 212 15.64 -26.84 -27.18
N ASN A 213 16.19 -25.92 -27.98
CA ASN A 213 17.59 -25.53 -27.92
C ASN A 213 17.97 -24.76 -26.65
N GLU A 214 17.04 -24.07 -26.00
CA GLU A 214 17.31 -23.32 -24.76
C GLU A 214 16.98 -24.11 -23.49
N LEU A 215 16.31 -25.26 -23.59
CA LEU A 215 16.09 -26.15 -22.44
C LEU A 215 17.33 -27.01 -22.11
N LYS A 216 18.51 -26.36 -22.07
CA LYS A 216 19.81 -26.95 -21.75
C LYS A 216 20.00 -27.07 -20.23
N PRO A 217 20.45 -28.23 -19.72
CA PRO A 217 20.76 -28.41 -18.30
C PRO A 217 21.73 -27.38 -17.72
N LYS A 218 22.69 -26.91 -18.53
CA LYS A 218 23.70 -25.90 -18.18
C LYS A 218 23.08 -24.56 -17.74
N LEU A 219 21.86 -24.25 -18.17
CA LEU A 219 21.17 -23.00 -17.80
C LEU A 219 20.45 -23.09 -16.44
N ILE A 220 20.31 -24.28 -15.87
CA ILE A 220 19.72 -24.51 -14.54
C ILE A 220 20.83 -24.61 -13.47
N ALA A 221 22.00 -25.13 -13.84
CA ALA A 221 23.13 -25.32 -12.92
C ALA A 221 23.51 -24.08 -12.09
N PRO A 222 23.52 -22.85 -12.62
CA PRO A 222 23.82 -21.66 -11.83
C PRO A 222 22.83 -21.40 -10.68
N VAL A 223 21.55 -21.73 -10.86
CA VAL A 223 20.52 -21.57 -9.82
C VAL A 223 20.77 -22.56 -8.68
N VAL A 224 21.02 -23.83 -9.01
CA VAL A 224 21.37 -24.86 -8.03
C VAL A 224 22.66 -24.50 -7.29
N ALA A 225 23.69 -24.03 -8.02
CA ALA A 225 24.92 -23.57 -7.40
C ALA A 225 24.64 -22.45 -6.40
N TYR A 226 23.93 -21.39 -6.78
CA TYR A 226 23.62 -20.28 -5.89
C TYR A 226 22.87 -20.72 -4.63
N LEU A 227 21.84 -21.57 -4.76
CA LEU A 227 21.11 -22.15 -3.61
C LEU A 227 22.01 -22.99 -2.68
N CYS A 228 23.18 -23.42 -3.16
CA CYS A 228 24.18 -24.14 -2.40
C CYS A 228 25.38 -23.29 -1.95
N HIS A 229 25.37 -21.98 -2.23
CA HIS A 229 26.44 -21.08 -1.81
C HIS A 229 26.27 -20.69 -0.33
N GLU A 230 27.38 -20.37 0.32
CA GLU A 230 27.37 -19.99 1.74
C GLU A 230 26.64 -18.67 2.00
N SER A 231 26.62 -17.77 1.01
CA SER A 231 25.92 -16.48 1.06
C SER A 231 24.42 -16.56 0.75
N CYS A 232 23.89 -17.73 0.42
CA CYS A 232 22.46 -17.89 0.13
C CYS A 232 21.69 -18.18 1.42
N ASP A 233 20.79 -17.28 1.77
CA ASP A 233 19.94 -17.35 2.96
C ASP A 233 18.57 -18.02 2.69
N ASP A 234 18.27 -18.39 1.44
CA ASP A 234 17.06 -19.15 1.13
C ASP A 234 17.08 -20.52 1.82
N ASN A 235 15.99 -20.82 2.52
CA ASN A 235 15.75 -22.10 3.16
C ASN A 235 14.25 -22.45 3.07
N GLY A 236 13.93 -23.67 2.64
CA GLY A 236 12.55 -24.11 2.37
C GLY A 236 11.96 -23.50 1.08
N ALA A 237 12.80 -22.93 0.20
CA ALA A 237 12.33 -22.35 -1.06
C ALA A 237 12.04 -23.43 -2.11
N ILE A 238 11.00 -23.23 -2.92
CA ILE A 238 10.73 -24.03 -4.12
C ILE A 238 11.00 -23.13 -5.33
N ILE A 239 12.02 -23.46 -6.11
CA ILE A 239 12.48 -22.63 -7.23
C ILE A 239 12.24 -23.41 -8.53
N GLU A 240 11.45 -22.83 -9.43
CA GLU A 240 11.33 -23.32 -10.81
C GLU A 240 12.41 -22.67 -11.67
N SER A 241 13.06 -23.44 -12.56
CA SER A 241 14.06 -22.89 -13.47
C SER A 241 14.19 -23.66 -14.78
N ALA A 242 14.35 -22.91 -15.87
CA ALA A 242 14.58 -23.40 -17.23
C ALA A 242 15.03 -22.26 -18.16
N ALA A 243 15.77 -22.55 -19.22
CA ALA A 243 16.08 -21.60 -20.30
C ALA A 243 16.67 -20.23 -19.85
N GLY A 244 17.40 -20.19 -18.73
CA GLY A 244 17.95 -18.96 -18.17
C GLY A 244 16.94 -18.09 -17.41
N TRP A 245 15.76 -18.63 -17.11
CA TRP A 245 14.73 -18.04 -16.26
C TRP A 245 14.56 -18.85 -14.98
N ALA A 246 14.16 -18.18 -13.90
CA ALA A 246 13.77 -18.81 -12.65
C ALA A 246 12.69 -18.01 -11.92
N THR A 247 11.86 -18.69 -11.14
CA THR A 247 10.88 -18.08 -10.24
C THR A 247 10.74 -18.88 -8.94
N LYS A 248 10.13 -18.26 -7.92
CA LYS A 248 9.73 -18.93 -6.68
C LYS A 248 8.29 -19.42 -6.77
N VAL A 249 8.04 -20.63 -6.30
CA VAL A 249 6.71 -21.23 -6.14
C VAL A 249 6.41 -21.37 -4.65
N HIS A 250 5.17 -21.11 -4.24
CA HIS A 250 4.72 -21.33 -2.86
C HIS A 250 3.21 -21.61 -2.78
N PHE A 251 2.76 -22.15 -1.65
CA PHE A 251 1.33 -22.30 -1.37
C PHE A 251 0.74 -20.98 -0.86
N VAL A 252 -0.47 -20.67 -1.33
CA VAL A 252 -1.32 -19.61 -0.78
C VAL A 252 -2.63 -20.20 -0.27
N ARG A 253 -3.23 -19.56 0.73
CA ARG A 253 -4.52 -19.94 1.32
C ARG A 253 -5.51 -18.80 1.11
N GLY A 254 -6.71 -19.11 0.62
CA GLY A 254 -7.82 -18.15 0.55
C GLY A 254 -8.24 -17.69 1.95
N ARG A 255 -9.05 -16.62 2.01
CA ARG A 255 -9.65 -16.14 3.26
C ARG A 255 -10.57 -17.22 3.88
N GLY A 256 -11.29 -17.94 3.02
CA GLY A 256 -12.28 -18.94 3.42
C GLY A 256 -13.54 -18.31 4.01
N CYS A 257 -14.45 -19.15 4.50
CA CYS A 257 -15.72 -18.73 5.09
C CYS A 257 -16.13 -19.66 6.24
N VAL A 258 -16.88 -19.11 7.21
CA VAL A 258 -17.49 -19.90 8.30
C VAL A 258 -18.68 -20.69 7.74
N LEU A 259 -18.77 -21.97 8.09
CA LEU A 259 -19.72 -22.92 7.51
C LEU A 259 -20.97 -23.17 8.37
N ARG A 260 -21.20 -22.34 9.38
CA ARG A 260 -22.34 -22.40 10.30
C ARG A 260 -22.64 -21.01 10.83
N SER A 261 -23.88 -20.78 11.24
CA SER A 261 -24.27 -19.48 11.77
C SER A 261 -23.77 -19.32 13.21
N SER A 262 -24.11 -20.18 14.16
CA SER A 262 -23.64 -20.04 15.54
C SER A 262 -22.55 -21.06 15.92
N ILE A 263 -21.91 -20.86 17.07
CA ILE A 263 -21.00 -21.88 17.63
C ILE A 263 -21.75 -23.13 18.11
N ASP A 264 -23.05 -22.98 18.39
CA ASP A 264 -23.95 -24.03 18.85
C ASP A 264 -24.61 -24.78 17.69
N ASP A 265 -24.51 -24.27 16.47
CA ASP A 265 -25.05 -24.90 15.27
C ASP A 265 -24.11 -25.98 14.73
N ASP A 266 -24.69 -27.04 14.16
CA ASP A 266 -23.99 -28.01 13.33
C ASP A 266 -23.69 -27.45 11.92
N VAL A 267 -22.78 -28.10 11.20
CA VAL A 267 -22.48 -27.79 9.79
C VAL A 267 -23.27 -28.74 8.89
N SER A 268 -24.18 -28.22 8.08
CA SER A 268 -24.90 -29.02 7.07
C SER A 268 -24.28 -28.89 5.68
N PRO A 269 -24.32 -29.94 4.83
CA PRO A 269 -23.87 -29.85 3.43
C PRO A 269 -24.58 -28.76 2.61
N GLU A 270 -25.86 -28.48 2.91
CA GLU A 270 -26.64 -27.44 2.24
C GLU A 270 -26.09 -26.05 2.55
N TYR A 271 -25.67 -25.81 3.80
CA TYR A 271 -25.03 -24.56 4.18
C TYR A 271 -23.66 -24.42 3.51
N VAL A 272 -22.86 -25.50 3.48
CA VAL A 272 -21.58 -25.52 2.76
C VAL A 272 -21.78 -25.15 1.29
N ARG A 273 -22.75 -25.75 0.60
CA ARG A 273 -23.09 -25.40 -0.78
C ARG A 273 -23.51 -23.93 -0.93
N LYS A 274 -24.30 -23.41 0.01
CA LYS A 274 -24.78 -22.01 0.01
C LYS A 274 -23.63 -21.00 0.04
N VAL A 275 -22.54 -21.29 0.75
CA VAL A 275 -21.40 -20.37 0.93
C VAL A 275 -20.14 -20.78 0.17
N TRP A 276 -20.23 -21.78 -0.72
CA TRP A 276 -19.06 -22.38 -1.37
C TRP A 276 -18.22 -21.41 -2.21
N ASP A 277 -18.89 -20.45 -2.87
CA ASP A 277 -18.20 -19.41 -3.65
C ASP A 277 -17.27 -18.57 -2.75
N GLN A 278 -17.65 -18.32 -1.49
CA GLN A 278 -16.81 -17.61 -0.52
C GLN A 278 -15.67 -18.50 0.00
N VAL A 279 -15.90 -19.81 0.12
CA VAL A 279 -14.87 -20.78 0.54
C VAL A 279 -13.75 -20.85 -0.48
N THR A 280 -14.09 -20.79 -1.77
CA THR A 280 -13.17 -20.96 -2.90
C THR A 280 -12.65 -19.65 -3.48
N ASP A 281 -13.06 -18.50 -2.92
CA ASP A 281 -12.53 -17.21 -3.32
C ASP A 281 -11.05 -17.05 -2.92
N MET A 282 -10.21 -16.79 -3.92
CA MET A 282 -8.77 -16.62 -3.80
C MET A 282 -8.32 -15.17 -4.01
N SER A 283 -9.26 -14.22 -4.18
CA SER A 283 -8.99 -12.79 -4.40
C SER A 283 -8.18 -12.15 -3.26
N GLU A 284 -8.41 -12.59 -2.02
CA GLU A 284 -7.69 -12.16 -0.81
C GLU A 284 -6.71 -13.22 -0.28
N SER A 285 -6.20 -14.11 -1.15
CA SER A 285 -5.30 -15.19 -0.73
C SER A 285 -3.97 -14.69 -0.14
N LYS A 286 -3.45 -15.43 0.83
CA LYS A 286 -2.20 -15.11 1.55
C LYS A 286 -1.27 -16.33 1.62
N HIS A 287 0.03 -16.09 1.53
CA HIS A 287 1.02 -17.08 1.90
C HIS A 287 1.12 -17.19 3.43
N LEU A 288 1.26 -18.40 3.95
CA LEU A 288 1.53 -18.68 5.35
C LEU A 288 2.93 -19.27 5.48
N ASN A 289 3.73 -18.75 6.42
CA ASN A 289 5.14 -19.14 6.55
C ASN A 289 5.31 -20.41 7.39
N ALA A 290 4.36 -20.69 8.30
CA ALA A 290 4.45 -21.79 9.24
C ALA A 290 3.08 -22.36 9.60
N ILE A 291 3.07 -23.62 10.03
CA ILE A 291 1.85 -24.31 10.49
C ILE A 291 1.18 -23.61 11.68
N GLY A 292 1.97 -22.94 12.55
CA GLY A 292 1.45 -22.19 13.70
C GLY A 292 0.52 -21.03 13.30
N GLU A 293 0.83 -20.31 12.22
CA GLU A 293 -0.02 -19.24 11.69
C GLU A 293 -1.36 -19.80 11.20
N ALA A 294 -1.35 -20.97 10.56
CA ALA A 294 -2.57 -21.61 10.08
C ALA A 294 -3.53 -21.96 11.24
N SER A 295 -2.98 -22.47 12.35
CA SER A 295 -3.72 -22.84 13.56
C SER A 295 -4.27 -21.63 14.31
N LEU A 296 -3.48 -20.57 14.49
CA LEU A 296 -3.93 -19.34 15.19
C LEU A 296 -5.09 -18.66 14.45
N ASN A 297 -5.06 -18.66 13.13
CA ASN A 297 -6.16 -18.13 12.33
C ASN A 297 -7.49 -18.84 12.62
N LEU A 298 -7.46 -20.16 12.87
CA LEU A 298 -8.68 -20.92 13.20
C LEU A 298 -9.25 -20.53 14.57
N VAL A 299 -8.38 -20.27 15.55
CA VAL A 299 -8.79 -19.76 16.87
C VAL A 299 -9.51 -18.41 16.72
N GLY A 300 -8.94 -17.48 15.95
CA GLY A 300 -9.57 -16.18 15.71
C GLY A 300 -10.92 -16.27 14.98
N VAL A 301 -11.12 -17.27 14.11
CA VAL A 301 -12.43 -17.54 13.50
C VAL A 301 -13.45 -18.02 14.55
N LEU A 302 -13.05 -18.90 15.46
CA LEU A 302 -13.93 -19.42 16.51
C LEU A 302 -14.32 -18.35 17.54
N GLU A 303 -13.39 -17.46 17.90
CA GLU A 303 -13.68 -16.34 18.81
C GLU A 303 -14.71 -15.39 18.21
N LYS A 304 -14.56 -15.00 16.94
CA LYS A 304 -15.54 -14.17 16.22
C LYS A 304 -16.92 -14.82 16.15
N LEU A 305 -16.94 -16.14 15.91
CA LEU A 305 -18.18 -16.90 15.87
C LEU A 305 -18.87 -16.95 17.25
N ARG A 306 -18.10 -17.15 18.32
CA ARG A 306 -18.61 -17.17 19.71
C ARG A 306 -19.20 -15.82 20.12
N ASP A 307 -18.56 -14.73 19.73
CA ASP A 307 -18.95 -13.37 20.13
C ASP A 307 -20.19 -12.85 19.36
N GLY A 308 -20.85 -13.72 18.58
CA GLY A 308 -22.09 -13.39 17.88
C GLY A 308 -21.90 -12.46 16.68
N GLN A 309 -20.67 -12.33 16.17
CA GLN A 309 -20.38 -11.60 14.93
C GLN A 309 -20.80 -12.42 13.70
N ASN A 310 -22.08 -12.76 13.65
CA ASN A 310 -22.70 -13.40 12.50
C ASN A 310 -22.96 -12.39 11.38
N ASN A 311 -22.58 -12.77 10.17
CA ASN A 311 -22.57 -12.00 8.92
C ASN A 311 -23.92 -11.39 8.46
N GLU A 312 -25.03 -11.54 9.20
CA GLU A 312 -26.32 -10.94 8.78
C GLU A 312 -26.44 -9.45 9.17
N ASN A 313 -25.85 -9.03 10.30
CA ASN A 313 -26.01 -7.67 10.86
C ASN A 313 -24.70 -6.87 10.93
N SER A 314 -23.59 -7.43 10.46
CA SER A 314 -22.31 -6.74 10.35
C SER A 314 -21.54 -7.23 9.14
N VAL A 315 -20.81 -6.31 8.50
CA VAL A 315 -19.89 -6.59 7.39
C VAL A 315 -18.49 -6.12 7.78
N THR A 316 -17.46 -6.86 7.36
CA THR A 316 -16.06 -6.46 7.56
C THR A 316 -15.30 -6.50 6.25
N GLU A 317 -14.78 -5.35 5.85
CA GLU A 317 -14.07 -5.13 4.58
C GLU A 317 -12.66 -4.57 4.81
N THR A 318 -11.77 -4.86 3.86
CA THR A 318 -10.42 -4.28 3.84
C THR A 318 -10.39 -3.09 2.87
N PHE A 319 -9.92 -1.94 3.32
CA PHE A 319 -9.71 -0.75 2.49
C PHE A 319 -8.23 -0.41 2.41
N ARG A 320 -7.64 -0.51 1.22
CA ARG A 320 -6.24 -0.18 0.95
C ARG A 320 -6.16 1.16 0.26
N TYR A 321 -5.23 2.00 0.69
CA TYR A 321 -5.02 3.30 0.06
C TYR A 321 -3.56 3.74 0.15
N ASN A 322 -3.17 4.62 -0.76
CA ASN A 322 -1.89 5.29 -0.78
C ASN A 322 -2.03 6.79 -1.13
N TYR A 323 -0.89 7.45 -1.32
CA TYR A 323 -0.84 8.87 -1.66
C TYR A 323 -1.70 9.25 -2.89
N LYS A 324 -1.86 8.37 -3.88
CA LYS A 324 -2.70 8.64 -5.07
C LYS A 324 -4.17 8.75 -4.70
N ASP A 325 -4.66 7.87 -3.83
CA ASP A 325 -6.07 7.82 -3.43
C ASP A 325 -6.45 9.07 -2.63
N VAL A 326 -5.58 9.48 -1.71
CA VAL A 326 -5.81 10.67 -0.86
C VAL A 326 -5.72 11.97 -1.66
N MET A 327 -4.81 12.07 -2.63
CA MET A 327 -4.72 13.23 -3.55
C MET A 327 -5.93 13.29 -4.49
N LEU A 328 -6.35 12.14 -5.03
CA LEU A 328 -7.54 12.05 -5.89
C LEU A 328 -8.80 12.50 -5.12
N TYR A 329 -8.94 12.06 -3.87
CA TYR A 329 -10.01 12.53 -3.00
C TYR A 329 -9.92 14.04 -2.75
N ALA A 330 -8.74 14.57 -2.45
CA ALA A 330 -8.54 16.00 -2.22
C ALA A 330 -8.98 16.84 -3.43
N LEU A 331 -8.60 16.45 -4.64
CA LEU A 331 -9.10 17.06 -5.88
C LEU A 331 -10.62 16.94 -6.00
N GLY A 332 -11.15 15.75 -5.70
CA GLY A 332 -12.58 15.44 -5.69
C GLY A 332 -13.40 16.33 -4.75
N VAL A 333 -12.80 16.88 -3.69
CA VAL A 333 -13.44 17.82 -2.76
C VAL A 333 -12.93 19.27 -2.90
N GLY A 334 -12.34 19.60 -4.05
CA GLY A 334 -12.02 20.98 -4.42
C GLY A 334 -10.70 21.51 -3.89
N ALA A 335 -9.73 20.64 -3.56
CA ALA A 335 -8.34 21.06 -3.44
C ALA A 335 -7.80 21.49 -4.81
N THR A 336 -7.01 22.56 -4.85
CA THR A 336 -6.50 23.13 -6.10
C THR A 336 -5.09 23.68 -5.95
N VAL A 337 -4.25 23.47 -6.96
CA VAL A 337 -2.89 24.04 -7.01
C VAL A 337 -2.88 25.56 -7.09
N THR A 338 -4.01 26.20 -7.45
CA THR A 338 -4.14 27.66 -7.43
C THR A 338 -4.17 28.23 -6.02
N ASP A 339 -4.50 27.40 -5.03
CA ASP A 339 -4.48 27.73 -3.62
C ASP A 339 -3.22 27.12 -2.99
N SER A 340 -2.23 27.95 -2.69
CA SER A 340 -0.93 27.44 -2.24
C SER A 340 -1.01 26.65 -0.93
N THR A 341 -2.07 26.84 -0.12
CA THR A 341 -2.26 26.04 1.11
C THR A 341 -2.69 24.61 0.83
N ASP A 342 -3.28 24.34 -0.34
CA ASP A 342 -3.75 23.00 -0.72
C ASP A 342 -2.63 22.10 -1.25
N LEU A 343 -1.44 22.64 -1.56
CA LEU A 343 -0.37 21.85 -2.16
C LEU A 343 0.04 20.66 -1.27
N LYS A 344 -0.10 20.79 0.05
CA LYS A 344 0.14 19.72 1.01
C LYS A 344 -0.87 18.56 0.96
N PHE A 345 -2.00 18.73 0.27
CA PHE A 345 -2.96 17.65 0.01
C PHE A 345 -2.81 17.06 -1.41
N LEU A 346 -1.94 17.65 -2.24
CA LEU A 346 -1.86 17.38 -3.68
C LEU A 346 -0.47 16.99 -4.18
N TYR A 347 0.53 16.95 -3.29
CA TYR A 347 1.90 16.60 -3.66
C TYR A 347 2.56 15.76 -2.57
N GLU A 348 2.84 14.50 -2.90
CA GLU A 348 3.36 13.50 -1.98
C GLU A 348 4.76 13.79 -1.43
N ASN A 349 5.56 14.64 -2.11
CA ASN A 349 6.86 15.08 -1.60
C ASN A 349 6.81 16.45 -0.90
N ASN A 350 5.62 17.00 -0.66
CA ASN A 350 5.51 18.15 0.22
C ASN A 350 5.91 17.72 1.65
N PRO A 351 6.77 18.46 2.36
CA PRO A 351 7.18 18.11 3.73
C PRO A 351 6.02 18.10 4.75
N GLU A 352 4.90 18.75 4.42
CA GLU A 352 3.66 18.77 5.20
C GLU A 352 2.57 17.89 4.55
N PHE A 353 2.94 16.97 3.66
CA PHE A 353 1.98 16.12 2.95
C PHE A 353 1.05 15.42 3.94
N SER A 354 -0.25 15.67 3.79
CA SER A 354 -1.26 15.26 4.75
C SER A 354 -2.57 14.93 4.04
N VAL A 355 -3.52 14.36 4.79
CA VAL A 355 -4.77 13.85 4.25
C VAL A 355 -5.94 14.63 4.82
N LEU A 356 -6.90 15.00 3.97
CA LEU A 356 -8.15 15.60 4.42
C LEU A 356 -8.92 14.58 5.29
N PRO A 357 -9.28 14.91 6.54
CA PRO A 357 -9.90 13.97 7.48
C PRO A 357 -11.16 13.26 6.96
N THR A 358 -11.93 13.93 6.09
CA THR A 358 -13.16 13.37 5.52
C THR A 358 -12.90 12.24 4.52
N PHE A 359 -11.65 12.00 4.10
CA PHE A 359 -11.26 10.81 3.33
C PHE A 359 -11.65 9.51 4.06
N PHE A 360 -11.52 9.48 5.39
CA PHE A 360 -11.79 8.31 6.22
C PHE A 360 -13.29 8.00 6.40
N ILE A 361 -14.17 8.71 5.68
CA ILE A 361 -15.56 8.30 5.49
C ILE A 361 -15.65 7.14 4.49
N LEU A 362 -14.76 7.11 3.48
CA LEU A 362 -14.80 6.15 2.37
C LEU A 362 -14.78 4.67 2.81
N PRO A 363 -13.93 4.22 3.76
CA PRO A 363 -13.92 2.82 4.17
C PRO A 363 -15.27 2.34 4.71
N GLY A 364 -15.91 3.17 5.56
CA GLY A 364 -17.23 2.87 6.11
C GLY A 364 -18.34 2.93 5.06
N LEU A 365 -18.30 3.94 4.18
CA LEU A 365 -19.24 4.09 3.07
C LEU A 365 -19.23 2.87 2.16
N LEU A 366 -18.04 2.48 1.67
CA LEU A 366 -17.89 1.38 0.72
C LEU A 366 -18.24 0.03 1.33
N ALA A 367 -17.90 -0.20 2.61
CA ALA A 367 -18.31 -1.41 3.32
C ALA A 367 -19.83 -1.54 3.39
N VAL A 368 -20.54 -0.44 3.69
CA VAL A 368 -22.01 -0.46 3.76
C VAL A 368 -22.62 -0.61 2.37
N MET A 369 -22.14 0.13 1.36
CA MET A 369 -22.66 0.10 0.00
C MET A 369 -22.41 -1.23 -0.74
N GLY A 370 -21.27 -1.88 -0.48
CA GLY A 370 -20.90 -3.16 -1.07
C GLY A 370 -21.59 -4.37 -0.44
N SER A 371 -22.42 -4.15 0.60
CA SER A 371 -23.04 -5.23 1.38
C SER A 371 -24.56 -5.17 1.35
N SER A 372 -25.20 -6.28 1.74
CA SER A 372 -26.66 -6.34 1.92
C SER A 372 -27.13 -5.75 3.26
N LEU A 373 -26.26 -5.05 4.02
CA LEU A 373 -26.55 -4.61 5.38
C LEU A 373 -27.80 -3.72 5.47
N THR A 374 -27.95 -2.75 4.55
CA THR A 374 -29.13 -1.87 4.50
C THR A 374 -30.39 -2.63 4.07
N ALA A 375 -30.27 -3.56 3.12
CA ALA A 375 -31.39 -4.37 2.65
C ALA A 375 -31.90 -5.32 3.75
N ASN A 376 -30.99 -5.98 4.47
CA ASN A 376 -31.31 -6.90 5.56
C ASN A 376 -32.00 -6.19 6.75
N ALA A 377 -31.72 -4.91 6.94
CA ALA A 377 -32.35 -4.08 7.98
C ALA A 377 -33.84 -3.80 7.70
N ILE A 378 -34.27 -3.88 6.44
CA ILE A 378 -35.64 -3.62 6.00
C ILE A 378 -36.27 -4.93 5.54
N LYS A 379 -37.02 -5.57 6.44
CA LYS A 379 -37.58 -6.92 6.20
C LYS A 379 -38.94 -6.92 5.52
N HIS A 380 -39.63 -5.78 5.48
CA HIS A 380 -41.04 -5.68 5.08
C HIS A 380 -41.26 -5.21 3.64
N THR A 381 -40.22 -4.80 2.91
CA THR A 381 -40.30 -4.41 1.50
C THR A 381 -38.96 -4.60 0.80
N THR A 382 -38.99 -4.69 -0.53
CA THR A 382 -37.82 -4.55 -1.39
C THR A 382 -37.70 -3.12 -1.91
N PHE A 383 -36.50 -2.72 -2.32
CA PHE A 383 -36.16 -1.42 -2.90
C PHE A 383 -34.89 -1.54 -3.74
N ASP A 384 -34.62 -0.56 -4.59
CA ASP A 384 -33.39 -0.49 -5.38
C ASP A 384 -32.62 0.82 -5.11
N LEU A 385 -31.51 1.03 -5.85
CA LEU A 385 -30.64 2.20 -5.69
C LEU A 385 -31.37 3.54 -5.92
N THR A 386 -32.46 3.57 -6.67
CA THR A 386 -33.24 4.78 -6.94
C THR A 386 -34.05 5.25 -5.72
N ASN A 387 -34.30 4.38 -4.76
CA ASN A 387 -35.01 4.70 -3.52
C ASN A 387 -34.08 5.19 -2.38
N ILE A 388 -32.77 5.11 -2.58
CA ILE A 388 -31.77 5.31 -1.53
C ILE A 388 -31.26 6.75 -1.55
N LEU A 389 -31.45 7.44 -0.43
CA LEU A 389 -30.88 8.78 -0.20
C LEU A 389 -29.95 8.75 1.01
N HIS A 390 -28.76 9.33 0.86
CA HIS A 390 -27.85 9.56 1.98
C HIS A 390 -28.37 10.75 2.80
N GLY A 391 -28.79 10.52 4.04
CA GLY A 391 -29.48 11.53 4.86
C GLY A 391 -28.55 12.33 5.77
N GLU A 392 -27.71 11.65 6.53
CA GLU A 392 -26.78 12.26 7.49
C GLU A 392 -25.45 11.51 7.51
N GLN A 393 -24.37 12.24 7.80
CA GLN A 393 -23.04 11.68 7.98
C GLN A 393 -22.42 12.23 9.26
N TYR A 394 -21.80 11.35 10.02
CA TYR A 394 -20.86 11.65 11.11
C TYR A 394 -19.53 10.95 10.85
N ILE A 395 -18.44 11.62 11.15
CA ILE A 395 -17.08 11.06 11.17
C ILE A 395 -16.37 11.57 12.44
N GLU A 396 -15.63 10.69 13.08
CA GLU A 396 -14.71 11.00 14.17
C GLU A 396 -13.37 10.30 13.91
N LEU A 397 -12.29 11.06 13.96
CA LEU A 397 -10.93 10.52 13.94
C LEU A 397 -10.39 10.41 15.35
N LEU A 398 -9.91 9.22 15.68
CA LEU A 398 -9.31 8.91 16.97
C LEU A 398 -7.78 8.99 16.89
N GLU A 399 -7.22 8.67 15.72
CA GLU A 399 -5.80 8.78 15.41
C GLU A 399 -5.54 9.82 14.30
N PRO A 400 -4.33 10.38 14.20
CA PRO A 400 -3.94 11.23 13.09
C PRO A 400 -4.11 10.52 11.73
N PRO A 401 -4.60 11.22 10.69
CA PRO A 401 -4.64 10.69 9.32
C PRO A 401 -3.27 10.20 8.84
N THR A 402 -3.18 8.97 8.34
CA THR A 402 -1.99 8.50 7.61
C THR A 402 -2.17 8.69 6.11
N THR A 403 -1.07 8.76 5.37
CA THR A 403 -1.03 9.04 3.92
C THR A 403 -1.12 7.79 3.05
N GLU A 404 -0.89 6.62 3.66
CA GLU A 404 -1.07 5.30 3.09
C GLU A 404 -1.37 4.30 4.20
N GLY A 405 -1.93 3.14 3.83
CA GLY A 405 -2.16 2.05 4.77
C GLY A 405 -3.26 1.09 4.34
N VAL A 406 -3.49 0.12 5.22
CA VAL A 406 -4.55 -0.88 5.09
C VAL A 406 -5.46 -0.75 6.31
N LEU A 407 -6.74 -0.50 6.08
CA LEU A 407 -7.76 -0.41 7.12
C LEU A 407 -8.68 -1.62 7.07
N THR A 408 -8.88 -2.28 8.20
CA THR A 408 -9.98 -3.25 8.38
C THR A 408 -11.17 -2.50 8.94
N THR A 409 -12.28 -2.46 8.21
CA THR A 409 -13.48 -1.72 8.61
C THR A 409 -14.63 -2.66 8.88
N THR A 410 -15.18 -2.60 10.09
CA THR A 410 -16.39 -3.33 10.47
C THR A 410 -17.56 -2.36 10.52
N ALA A 411 -18.62 -2.63 9.75
CA ALA A 411 -19.85 -1.86 9.74
C ALA A 411 -21.03 -2.69 10.24
N LYS A 412 -21.94 -2.08 11.00
CA LYS A 412 -23.14 -2.72 11.54
C LYS A 412 -24.34 -1.78 11.53
N VAL A 413 -25.55 -2.34 11.51
CA VAL A 413 -26.77 -1.54 11.72
C VAL A 413 -26.80 -1.10 13.19
N LEU A 414 -26.74 0.20 13.40
CA LEU A 414 -26.88 0.81 14.72
C LEU A 414 -28.36 1.03 15.05
N ASP A 415 -29.14 1.47 14.06
CA ASP A 415 -30.55 1.76 14.28
C ASP A 415 -31.43 1.71 13.01
N VAL A 416 -32.74 1.52 13.17
CA VAL A 416 -33.75 1.65 12.11
C VAL A 416 -34.94 2.47 12.64
N VAL A 417 -35.28 3.55 11.93
CA VAL A 417 -36.31 4.51 12.35
C VAL A 417 -37.40 4.64 11.28
N ASP A 418 -38.66 4.54 11.69
CA ASP A 418 -39.82 4.76 10.84
C ASP A 418 -40.11 6.26 10.69
N LYS A 419 -40.09 6.77 9.46
CA LYS A 419 -40.39 8.16 9.11
C LYS A 419 -41.67 8.30 8.29
N LYS A 420 -42.55 7.29 8.32
CA LYS A 420 -43.81 7.16 7.57
C LYS A 420 -43.63 7.10 6.06
N SER A 421 -43.01 8.12 5.48
CA SER A 421 -42.68 8.22 4.05
C SER A 421 -41.48 7.35 3.63
N GLY A 422 -40.75 6.78 4.59
CA GLY A 422 -39.58 5.95 4.36
C GLY A 422 -39.00 5.38 5.66
N ALA A 423 -38.02 4.50 5.53
CA ALA A 423 -37.22 3.99 6.65
C ALA A 423 -35.86 4.70 6.68
N LEU A 424 -35.38 5.05 7.87
CA LEU A 424 -34.03 5.56 8.06
C LEU A 424 -33.18 4.48 8.72
N VAL A 425 -32.27 3.88 7.96
CA VAL A 425 -31.31 2.88 8.45
C VAL A 425 -30.03 3.61 8.83
N ILE A 426 -29.62 3.50 10.09
CA ILE A 426 -28.43 4.13 10.63
C ILE A 426 -27.39 3.05 10.84
N THR A 427 -26.25 3.19 10.20
CA THR A 427 -25.11 2.26 10.32
C THR A 427 -23.98 2.93 11.07
N GLN A 428 -23.24 2.13 11.85
CA GLN A 428 -21.98 2.54 12.46
C GLN A 428 -20.86 1.71 11.86
N SER A 429 -19.77 2.36 11.47
CA SER A 429 -18.56 1.70 11.00
C SER A 429 -17.35 2.13 11.81
N GLU A 430 -16.50 1.17 12.14
CA GLU A 430 -15.23 1.38 12.85
C GLU A 430 -14.09 0.82 12.01
N SER A 431 -13.07 1.65 11.78
CA SER A 431 -11.91 1.33 10.94
C SER A 431 -10.65 1.19 11.78
N PHE A 432 -9.96 0.06 11.63
CA PHE A 432 -8.76 -0.31 12.38
C PHE A 432 -7.54 -0.40 11.46
N ASP A 433 -6.38 0.04 11.94
CA ASP A 433 -5.10 -0.14 11.23
C ASP A 433 -4.60 -1.59 11.30
N GLU A 434 -3.45 -1.87 10.67
CA GLU A 434 -2.83 -3.21 10.64
C GLU A 434 -2.38 -3.71 12.03
N ASN A 435 -2.23 -2.81 13.01
CA ASN A 435 -1.90 -3.14 14.40
C ASN A 435 -3.15 -3.36 15.26
N GLY A 436 -4.35 -3.17 14.71
CA GLY A 436 -5.62 -3.26 15.44
C GLY A 436 -6.01 -1.97 16.19
N THR A 437 -5.36 -0.85 15.91
CA THR A 437 -5.70 0.47 16.51
C THR A 437 -6.94 1.05 15.84
N LEU A 438 -7.92 1.51 16.62
CA LEU A 438 -9.12 2.17 16.09
C LEU A 438 -8.77 3.57 15.57
N VAL A 439 -8.83 3.77 14.25
CA VAL A 439 -8.47 5.03 13.57
C VAL A 439 -9.66 5.96 13.42
N ALA A 440 -10.80 5.42 12.97
CA ALA A 440 -11.97 6.23 12.61
C ALA A 440 -13.29 5.56 13.02
N ARG A 441 -14.26 6.38 13.43
CA ARG A 441 -15.65 5.99 13.64
C ARG A 441 -16.58 6.80 12.75
N ASN A 442 -17.40 6.11 11.97
CA ASN A 442 -18.40 6.70 11.09
C ASN A 442 -19.81 6.33 11.56
N GLN A 443 -20.75 7.27 11.42
CA GLN A 443 -22.18 6.93 11.39
C GLN A 443 -22.81 7.53 10.14
N SER A 444 -23.48 6.71 9.35
CA SER A 444 -24.24 7.15 8.19
C SER A 444 -25.71 6.83 8.38
N SER A 445 -26.59 7.68 7.86
CA SER A 445 -28.01 7.37 7.76
C SER A 445 -28.46 7.29 6.31
N THR A 446 -29.06 6.16 5.98
CA THR A 446 -29.61 5.84 4.67
C THR A 446 -31.12 5.93 4.75
N PHE A 447 -31.71 6.88 4.04
CA PHE A 447 -33.15 7.03 3.94
C PHE A 447 -33.66 6.26 2.72
N VAL A 448 -34.49 5.25 2.97
CA VAL A 448 -35.12 4.42 1.94
C VAL A 448 -36.55 4.89 1.73
N VAL A 449 -36.77 5.60 0.63
CA VAL A 449 -38.07 6.17 0.26
C VAL A 449 -39.07 5.04 0.04
N GLY A 450 -40.30 5.18 0.58
CA GLY A 450 -41.36 4.19 0.44
C GLY A 450 -41.31 3.04 1.45
N ALA A 451 -40.19 2.85 2.15
CA ALA A 451 -40.03 1.77 3.14
C ALA A 451 -40.54 2.12 4.56
N GLY A 452 -41.37 3.16 4.72
CA GLY A 452 -41.93 3.54 6.02
C GLY A 452 -43.22 2.80 6.38
N ASN A 453 -43.91 3.24 7.44
CA ASN A 453 -45.19 2.68 7.93
C ASN A 453 -45.11 1.21 8.38
N PHE A 454 -43.96 0.80 8.92
CA PHE A 454 -43.75 -0.54 9.48
C PHE A 454 -44.00 -0.58 11.00
N ASN A 455 -44.58 0.48 11.56
CA ASN A 455 -44.86 0.64 12.99
C ASN A 455 -43.59 0.54 13.86
N GLY A 456 -42.45 0.97 13.33
CA GLY A 456 -41.20 1.07 14.07
C GLY A 456 -41.13 2.31 14.96
N LYS A 457 -40.01 2.46 15.67
CA LYS A 457 -39.77 3.68 16.44
C LYS A 457 -39.58 4.90 15.54
N THR A 458 -40.01 6.06 16.02
CA THR A 458 -40.03 7.32 15.24
C THR A 458 -38.81 8.23 15.49
N LYS A 459 -38.02 7.90 16.52
CA LYS A 459 -36.80 8.61 16.92
C LYS A 459 -35.63 7.64 16.98
N ALA A 460 -34.45 8.15 16.63
CA ALA A 460 -33.19 7.44 16.77
C ALA A 460 -32.82 7.24 18.24
N GLY A 461 -32.09 6.16 18.53
CA GLY A 461 -31.57 5.84 19.85
C GLY A 461 -30.49 6.83 20.34
N PRO A 462 -30.10 6.74 21.63
CA PRO A 462 -29.16 7.66 22.25
C PRO A 462 -27.73 7.60 21.68
N ASP A 463 -27.35 6.48 21.06
CA ASP A 463 -26.00 6.28 20.50
C ASP A 463 -25.80 6.99 19.15
N VAL A 464 -26.87 7.50 18.54
CA VAL A 464 -26.81 8.24 17.27
C VAL A 464 -26.37 9.68 17.53
N LYS A 465 -25.31 10.12 16.85
CA LYS A 465 -24.75 11.46 17.05
C LYS A 465 -25.74 12.54 16.57
N PRO A 466 -26.13 13.48 17.46
CA PRO A 466 -27.17 14.46 17.16
C PRO A 466 -26.66 15.56 16.23
N LEU A 467 -27.59 16.18 15.50
CA LEU A 467 -27.37 17.44 14.79
C LEU A 467 -27.41 18.62 15.77
N VAL A 468 -26.84 19.75 15.36
CA VAL A 468 -26.86 20.99 16.13
C VAL A 468 -27.62 22.06 15.36
N PRO A 469 -28.67 22.70 15.93
CA PRO A 469 -29.38 23.78 15.26
C PRO A 469 -28.47 24.93 14.87
N THR A 470 -28.71 25.54 13.70
CA THR A 470 -28.00 26.74 13.26
C THR A 470 -28.19 27.87 14.30
N PRO A 471 -27.10 28.51 14.79
CA PRO A 471 -27.21 29.63 15.71
C PRO A 471 -28.08 30.77 15.15
N LYS A 472 -28.95 31.33 15.99
CA LYS A 472 -29.85 32.44 15.61
C LYS A 472 -29.14 33.80 15.69
N ARG A 473 -27.98 33.91 15.05
CA ARG A 473 -27.14 35.12 14.95
C ARG A 473 -26.43 35.16 13.60
N ALA A 474 -25.88 36.31 13.21
CA ALA A 474 -25.08 36.41 11.99
C ALA A 474 -23.86 35.45 12.05
N PRO A 475 -23.43 34.85 10.93
CA PRO A 475 -22.23 34.03 10.89
C PRO A 475 -20.99 34.85 11.25
N ASP A 476 -20.06 34.20 11.94
CA ASP A 476 -18.75 34.77 12.30
C ASP A 476 -17.83 34.85 11.08
N ALA A 477 -18.00 33.92 10.13
CA ALA A 477 -17.33 33.92 8.84
C ALA A 477 -18.23 33.31 7.76
N SER A 478 -18.06 33.74 6.51
CA SER A 478 -18.71 33.15 5.36
C SER A 478 -17.72 33.06 4.20
N VAL A 479 -17.64 31.89 3.57
CA VAL A 479 -16.71 31.62 2.45
C VAL A 479 -17.50 31.05 1.28
N GLU A 480 -17.20 31.53 0.08
CA GLU A 480 -17.76 31.00 -1.15
C GLU A 480 -16.74 30.10 -1.88
N VAL A 481 -17.17 28.91 -2.28
CA VAL A 481 -16.37 27.94 -3.03
C VAL A 481 -17.17 27.51 -4.25
N LYS A 482 -16.63 27.77 -5.44
CA LYS A 482 -17.23 27.34 -6.70
C LYS A 482 -16.79 25.92 -7.04
N THR A 483 -17.74 25.01 -7.22
CA THR A 483 -17.47 23.64 -7.66
C THR A 483 -17.16 23.60 -9.15
N SER A 484 -16.39 22.61 -9.61
CA SER A 484 -16.22 22.34 -11.04
C SER A 484 -17.50 21.71 -11.64
N LYS A 485 -17.71 21.89 -12.94
CA LYS A 485 -18.74 21.12 -13.67
C LYS A 485 -18.44 19.62 -13.66
N ASP A 486 -17.17 19.25 -13.55
CA ASP A 486 -16.71 17.85 -13.50
C ASP A 486 -16.54 17.33 -12.07
N GLN A 487 -16.96 18.09 -11.05
CA GLN A 487 -16.66 17.77 -9.65
C GLN A 487 -17.19 16.38 -9.25
N ALA A 488 -18.40 16.01 -9.67
CA ALA A 488 -18.97 14.69 -9.41
C ALA A 488 -18.23 13.58 -10.16
N ALA A 489 -17.76 13.87 -11.39
CA ALA A 489 -17.01 12.92 -12.21
C ALA A 489 -15.62 12.62 -11.62
N VAL A 490 -14.99 13.59 -10.96
CA VAL A 490 -13.74 13.39 -10.23
C VAL A 490 -14.00 12.70 -8.89
N TYR A 491 -14.94 13.20 -8.08
CA TYR A 491 -15.19 12.68 -6.73
C TYR A 491 -15.59 11.20 -6.72
N ARG A 492 -16.39 10.75 -7.69
CA ARG A 492 -16.78 9.33 -7.78
C ARG A 492 -15.59 8.37 -7.92
N LEU A 493 -14.46 8.82 -8.45
CA LEU A 493 -13.25 7.99 -8.60
C LEU A 493 -12.64 7.62 -7.24
N SER A 494 -13.03 8.30 -6.15
CA SER A 494 -12.68 7.91 -4.79
C SER A 494 -13.52 6.74 -4.26
N GLY A 495 -14.52 6.25 -4.99
CA GLY A 495 -15.18 4.97 -4.72
C GLY A 495 -16.71 4.96 -4.84
N ASP A 496 -17.39 6.10 -4.68
CA ASP A 496 -18.86 6.15 -4.83
C ASP A 496 -19.26 6.25 -6.31
N LEU A 497 -19.42 5.07 -6.93
CA LEU A 497 -19.68 4.91 -8.35
C LEU A 497 -21.16 4.99 -8.74
N ASN A 498 -22.06 5.41 -7.84
CA ASN A 498 -23.49 5.47 -8.11
C ASN A 498 -23.80 6.26 -9.41
N PRO A 499 -24.48 5.65 -10.41
CA PRO A 499 -24.76 6.29 -11.70
C PRO A 499 -25.54 7.59 -11.60
N LEU A 500 -26.29 7.81 -10.52
CA LEU A 500 -27.02 9.04 -10.21
C LEU A 500 -26.18 10.32 -10.36
N HIS A 501 -24.88 10.21 -10.15
CA HIS A 501 -23.95 11.34 -10.14
C HIS A 501 -23.24 11.59 -11.49
N ILE A 502 -23.52 10.81 -12.53
CA ILE A 502 -22.85 10.96 -13.83
C ILE A 502 -23.73 10.65 -15.04
N ASP A 503 -24.66 9.72 -14.96
CA ASP A 503 -25.52 9.30 -16.07
C ASP A 503 -26.87 10.05 -16.03
N PRO A 504 -27.15 10.95 -16.98
CA PRO A 504 -28.41 11.68 -17.04
C PRO A 504 -29.65 10.78 -17.10
N SER A 505 -29.56 9.61 -17.73
CA SER A 505 -30.69 8.68 -17.86
C SER A 505 -31.06 8.09 -16.50
N PHE A 506 -30.06 7.65 -15.75
CA PHE A 506 -30.25 7.14 -14.40
C PHE A 506 -30.71 8.24 -13.42
N SER A 507 -30.14 9.44 -13.52
CA SER A 507 -30.58 10.59 -12.70
C SER A 507 -32.05 10.93 -12.93
N ALA A 508 -32.52 10.89 -14.18
CA ALA A 508 -33.92 11.14 -14.52
C ALA A 508 -34.86 10.10 -13.91
N ILE A 509 -34.48 8.82 -13.93
CA ILE A 509 -35.23 7.73 -13.28
C ILE A 509 -35.32 7.97 -11.76
N ALA A 510 -34.23 8.43 -11.15
CA ALA A 510 -34.17 8.78 -9.73
C ALA A 510 -34.85 10.13 -9.38
N GLY A 511 -35.52 10.78 -10.34
CA GLY A 511 -36.29 12.01 -10.12
C GLY A 511 -35.51 13.32 -10.22
N TYR A 512 -34.29 13.30 -10.75
CA TYR A 512 -33.44 14.49 -10.94
C TYR A 512 -33.31 14.85 -12.41
N LYS A 513 -33.42 16.15 -12.74
CA LYS A 513 -33.35 16.62 -14.14
C LYS A 513 -31.99 16.39 -14.80
N ILE A 514 -30.93 16.44 -14.01
CA ILE A 514 -29.53 16.23 -14.42
C ILE A 514 -28.76 15.58 -13.26
N PRO A 515 -27.57 15.00 -13.50
CA PRO A 515 -26.74 14.46 -12.45
C PRO A 515 -26.43 15.47 -11.35
N ILE A 516 -26.56 15.02 -10.09
CA ILE A 516 -26.31 15.83 -8.90
C ILE A 516 -24.93 15.53 -8.34
N LEU A 517 -24.34 16.47 -7.62
CA LEU A 517 -23.11 16.25 -6.86
C LEU A 517 -23.39 15.36 -5.65
N HIS A 518 -22.44 14.49 -5.29
CA HIS A 518 -22.51 13.69 -4.07
C HIS A 518 -22.65 14.60 -2.83
N GLY A 519 -23.54 14.24 -1.92
CA GLY A 519 -23.66 14.94 -0.63
C GLY A 519 -22.33 14.96 0.13
N LEU A 520 -21.62 13.83 0.13
CA LEU A 520 -20.31 13.70 0.77
C LEU A 520 -19.22 14.56 0.10
N CYS A 521 -19.31 14.82 -1.21
CA CYS A 521 -18.43 15.80 -1.87
C CYS A 521 -18.72 17.21 -1.33
N THR A 522 -19.99 17.60 -1.23
CA THR A 522 -20.41 18.89 -0.65
C THR A 522 -19.95 19.03 0.80
N MET A 523 -20.02 17.94 1.59
CA MET A 523 -19.48 17.89 2.94
C MET A 523 -17.95 18.08 2.94
N GLY A 524 -17.21 17.38 2.09
CA GLY A 524 -15.75 17.50 1.99
C GLY A 524 -15.32 18.93 1.66
N VAL A 525 -15.96 19.56 0.67
CA VAL A 525 -15.72 20.97 0.32
C VAL A 525 -15.97 21.89 1.52
N SER A 526 -17.07 21.66 2.24
CA SER A 526 -17.46 22.50 3.38
C SER A 526 -16.55 22.32 4.59
N VAL A 527 -16.19 21.09 4.93
CA VAL A 527 -15.28 20.78 6.04
C VAL A 527 -13.89 21.34 5.75
N LYS A 528 -13.39 21.23 4.52
CA LYS A 528 -12.13 21.86 4.10
C LYS A 528 -12.16 23.38 4.32
N ALA A 529 -13.25 24.06 3.93
CA ALA A 529 -13.40 25.49 4.17
C ALA A 529 -13.41 25.85 5.67
N VAL A 530 -14.10 25.06 6.49
CA VAL A 530 -14.12 25.24 7.96
C VAL A 530 -12.74 25.01 8.58
N MET A 531 -12.03 23.96 8.15
CA MET A 531 -10.66 23.68 8.58
C MET A 531 -9.68 24.79 8.20
N LYS A 532 -9.81 25.34 6.99
CA LYS A 532 -8.98 26.46 6.56
C LYS A 532 -9.21 27.71 7.42
N GLN A 533 -10.47 28.00 7.76
CA GLN A 533 -10.83 29.18 8.55
C GLN A 533 -10.48 29.05 10.05
N TYR A 534 -10.71 27.88 10.65
CA TYR A 534 -10.66 27.69 12.12
C TYR A 534 -9.70 26.61 12.60
N GLY A 535 -9.09 25.83 11.72
CA GLY A 535 -8.15 24.76 12.06
C GLY A 535 -6.73 25.01 11.55
N GLY A 536 -6.41 26.22 11.06
CA GLY A 536 -5.10 26.52 10.45
C GLY A 536 -4.81 25.71 9.17
N ASP A 537 -5.83 25.00 8.64
CA ASP A 537 -5.73 23.98 7.61
C ASP A 537 -4.96 22.71 8.05
N ASP A 538 -4.74 22.48 9.35
CA ASP A 538 -4.02 21.32 9.89
C ASP A 538 -4.99 20.14 10.17
N PRO A 539 -4.87 19.01 9.43
CA PRO A 539 -5.68 17.82 9.68
C PRO A 539 -5.54 17.22 11.07
N ALA A 540 -4.40 17.39 11.75
CA ALA A 540 -4.18 16.85 13.08
C ALA A 540 -5.09 17.48 14.15
N LEU A 541 -5.57 18.69 13.89
CA LEU A 541 -6.49 19.42 14.76
C LEU A 541 -7.96 19.02 14.56
N PHE A 542 -8.30 18.32 13.48
CA PHE A 542 -9.65 17.79 13.29
C PHE A 542 -9.96 16.71 14.33
N ARG A 543 -11.19 16.70 14.83
CA ARG A 543 -11.70 15.63 15.69
C ARG A 543 -12.91 14.95 15.08
N ALA A 544 -13.96 15.71 14.77
CA ALA A 544 -15.19 15.14 14.25
C ALA A 544 -15.97 16.11 13.36
N ALA A 545 -16.84 15.58 12.51
CA ALA A 545 -17.81 16.38 11.76
C ALA A 545 -19.15 15.66 11.68
N LYS A 546 -20.24 16.43 11.67
CA LYS A 546 -21.62 15.94 11.47
C LYS A 546 -22.32 16.85 10.46
N VAL A 547 -23.09 16.27 9.55
CA VAL A 547 -23.96 17.01 8.61
C VAL A 547 -25.29 16.29 8.40
N ARG A 548 -26.32 17.04 8.00
CA ARG A 548 -27.52 16.54 7.32
C ARG A 548 -27.57 17.07 5.91
N PHE A 549 -27.77 16.18 4.94
CA PHE A 549 -28.03 16.52 3.54
C PHE A 549 -29.51 16.85 3.38
N THR A 550 -29.82 18.06 2.88
CA THR A 550 -31.21 18.53 2.79
C THR A 550 -31.70 18.70 1.36
N LYS A 551 -30.81 19.06 0.43
CA LYS A 551 -31.15 19.35 -0.97
C LYS A 551 -29.97 19.01 -1.89
N PRO A 552 -30.23 18.69 -3.17
CA PRO A 552 -29.17 18.41 -4.14
C PRO A 552 -28.37 19.67 -4.49
N VAL A 553 -27.09 19.45 -4.81
CA VAL A 553 -26.18 20.43 -5.43
C VAL A 553 -25.94 20.00 -6.86
N LEU A 554 -25.87 20.93 -7.80
CA LEU A 554 -25.48 20.66 -9.18
C LEU A 554 -23.99 20.98 -9.37
N PRO A 555 -23.19 20.11 -10.02
CA PRO A 555 -21.80 20.42 -10.35
C PRO A 555 -21.68 21.76 -11.12
N GLY A 556 -20.75 22.62 -10.71
CA GLY A 556 -20.57 23.97 -11.26
C GLY A 556 -21.20 25.10 -10.44
N GLN A 557 -22.09 24.76 -9.49
CA GLN A 557 -22.69 25.74 -8.58
C GLN A 557 -21.71 26.22 -7.50
N THR A 558 -22.04 27.38 -6.94
CA THR A 558 -21.25 28.05 -5.91
C THR A 558 -21.85 27.76 -4.54
N LEU A 559 -21.03 27.22 -3.64
CA LEU A 559 -21.38 26.92 -2.27
C LEU A 559 -20.94 28.07 -1.37
N ARG A 560 -21.85 28.65 -0.60
CA ARG A 560 -21.54 29.55 0.51
C ARG A 560 -21.60 28.77 1.83
N ILE A 561 -20.51 28.79 2.58
CA ILE A 561 -20.37 28.12 3.87
C ILE A 561 -20.40 29.19 4.95
N ASP A 562 -21.53 29.27 5.66
CA ASP A 562 -21.70 30.18 6.80
C ASP A 562 -21.25 29.45 8.07
N MET A 563 -20.40 30.07 8.88
CA MET A 563 -19.72 29.45 10.03
C MET A 563 -19.94 30.24 11.32
N TRP A 564 -20.14 29.53 12.42
CA TRP A 564 -20.30 30.08 13.77
C TRP A 564 -19.38 29.36 14.73
N LYS A 565 -18.46 30.09 15.35
CA LYS A 565 -17.61 29.57 16.41
C LYS A 565 -18.43 29.48 17.69
N GLU A 566 -18.49 28.29 18.27
CA GLU A 566 -19.19 28.01 19.52
C GLU A 566 -18.18 27.57 20.60
N ALA A 567 -18.67 27.26 21.80
CA ALA A 567 -17.84 26.74 22.89
C ALA A 567 -17.23 25.36 22.55
N ASN A 568 -16.25 24.91 23.35
CA ASN A 568 -15.65 23.58 23.26
C ASN A 568 -15.00 23.25 21.90
N ASN A 569 -14.37 24.24 21.27
CA ASN A 569 -13.70 24.10 19.98
C ASN A 569 -14.61 23.58 18.85
N ARG A 570 -15.91 23.87 18.93
CA ARG A 570 -16.89 23.56 17.89
C ARG A 570 -17.09 24.73 16.96
N VAL A 571 -17.18 24.44 15.66
CA VAL A 571 -17.67 25.38 14.64
C VAL A 571 -18.93 24.80 14.04
N CYS A 572 -20.07 25.42 14.34
CA CYS A 572 -21.32 25.10 13.63
C CYS A 572 -21.25 25.73 12.23
N PHE A 573 -21.80 25.04 11.24
CA PHE A 573 -21.87 25.60 9.89
C PHE A 573 -23.15 25.20 9.18
N ARG A 574 -23.45 25.91 8.10
CA ARG A 574 -24.41 25.48 7.07
C ARG A 574 -23.82 25.78 5.71
N THR A 575 -24.37 25.12 4.69
CA THR A 575 -23.94 25.33 3.31
C THR A 575 -25.15 25.63 2.44
N VAL A 576 -25.05 26.68 1.65
CA VAL A 576 -26.11 27.21 0.79
C VAL A 576 -25.59 27.29 -0.64
N VAL A 577 -26.41 26.90 -1.62
CA VAL A 577 -26.12 27.17 -3.04
C VAL A 577 -26.45 28.64 -3.34
N VAL A 578 -25.46 29.43 -3.71
CA VAL A 578 -25.60 30.89 -3.92
C VAL A 578 -26.66 31.19 -4.97
N GLU A 579 -26.65 30.45 -6.08
CA GLU A 579 -27.53 30.70 -7.23
C GLU A 579 -29.02 30.48 -6.93
N THR A 580 -29.34 29.66 -5.94
CA THR A 580 -30.73 29.29 -5.59
C THR A 580 -31.14 29.68 -4.18
N ASN A 581 -30.18 30.16 -3.38
CA ASN A 581 -30.30 30.37 -1.94
C ASN A 581 -30.84 29.14 -1.17
N ALA A 582 -30.62 27.93 -1.71
CA ALA A 582 -31.08 26.68 -1.11
C ALA A 582 -30.06 26.17 -0.10
N GLU A 583 -30.50 25.92 1.15
CA GLU A 583 -29.69 25.23 2.15
C GLU A 583 -29.56 23.74 1.79
N VAL A 584 -28.32 23.29 1.59
CA VAL A 584 -27.97 21.92 1.14
C VAL A 584 -27.32 21.09 2.25
N LEU A 585 -26.63 21.74 3.19
CA LEU A 585 -26.17 21.13 4.44
C LEU A 585 -26.74 21.92 5.62
N SER A 586 -27.37 21.19 6.54
CA SER A 586 -27.98 21.75 7.75
C SER A 586 -27.57 20.96 8.99
N GLY A 587 -27.80 21.55 10.17
CA GLY A 587 -27.58 20.86 11.44
C GLY A 587 -26.11 20.53 11.73
N ALA A 588 -25.18 21.19 11.05
CA ALA A 588 -23.83 20.72 10.84
C ALA A 588 -22.80 21.37 11.77
N TYR A 589 -21.75 20.61 12.09
CA TYR A 589 -20.61 21.11 12.86
C TYR A 589 -19.31 20.39 12.51
N VAL A 590 -18.20 21.05 12.82
CA VAL A 590 -16.87 20.46 12.94
C VAL A 590 -16.37 20.70 14.38
N ASP A 591 -15.92 19.64 15.02
CA ASP A 591 -15.19 19.69 16.29
C ASP A 591 -13.70 19.64 16.02
N PHE A 592 -12.97 20.55 16.66
CA PHE A 592 -11.51 20.56 16.64
C PHE A 592 -10.95 20.15 18.01
N LYS A 593 -9.74 19.59 18.01
CA LYS A 593 -8.91 19.48 19.22
C LYS A 593 -8.56 20.87 19.75
N GLN A 594 -8.24 21.79 18.83
CA GLN A 594 -7.97 23.19 19.12
C GLN A 594 -8.36 24.07 17.92
N ILE A 595 -8.99 25.22 18.17
CA ILE A 595 -9.27 26.22 17.13
C ILE A 595 -8.09 27.17 16.96
N VAL A 596 -7.66 27.37 15.72
CA VAL A 596 -6.64 28.34 15.29
C VAL A 596 -7.27 29.27 14.25
N VAL A 597 -7.50 30.53 14.62
CA VAL A 597 -8.09 31.54 13.72
C VAL A 597 -6.96 32.29 13.02
N LYS A 598 -6.89 32.22 11.69
CA LYS A 598 -6.02 33.12 10.90
C LYS A 598 -6.76 34.45 10.66
N PRO A 599 -6.10 35.63 10.77
CA PRO A 599 -6.74 36.91 10.49
C PRO A 599 -7.26 36.96 9.04
N ASN A 600 -8.53 37.34 8.86
CA ASN A 600 -9.19 37.43 7.54
C ASN A 600 -8.41 38.34 6.57
N MET A 601 -8.06 37.84 5.39
CA MET A 601 -7.72 38.66 4.23
C MET A 601 -9.01 39.00 3.47
N THR A 602 -9.56 40.19 3.68
CA THR A 602 -10.65 40.71 2.85
C THR A 602 -10.10 41.61 1.74
N SER A 603 -10.60 41.33 0.53
CA SER A 603 -10.64 42.11 -0.72
C SER A 603 -10.14 43.56 -0.70
N GLY A 604 -9.03 43.77 -1.39
CA GLY A 604 -8.59 45.01 -2.03
C GLY A 604 -7.49 44.61 -3.02
N SER A 605 -7.26 45.37 -4.10
CA SER A 605 -6.20 45.09 -5.07
C SER A 605 -4.80 45.24 -4.45
N ALA A 606 -4.45 44.34 -3.53
CA ALA A 606 -3.23 44.37 -2.76
C ALA A 606 -2.08 43.80 -3.60
N LEU A 607 -0.98 44.54 -3.62
CA LEU A 607 0.28 44.04 -4.15
C LEU A 607 0.77 42.93 -3.21
N GLN A 608 1.38 41.88 -3.74
CA GLN A 608 1.85 40.75 -2.91
C GLN A 608 2.86 41.22 -1.85
N SER A 609 3.62 42.27 -2.17
CA SER A 609 4.56 42.93 -1.25
C SER A 609 3.90 43.70 -0.11
N ASP A 610 2.58 43.97 -0.12
CA ASP A 610 1.90 44.66 0.99
C ASP A 610 2.05 43.89 2.31
N ALA A 611 1.96 42.56 2.26
CA ALA A 611 2.21 41.70 3.41
C ALA A 611 3.67 41.75 3.90
N VAL A 612 4.62 41.94 2.97
CA VAL A 612 6.04 42.11 3.31
C VAL A 612 6.24 43.41 4.10
N PHE A 613 5.67 44.53 3.64
CA PHE A 613 5.81 45.81 4.34
C PHE A 613 5.03 45.88 5.65
N ALA A 614 3.90 45.16 5.77
CA ALA A 614 3.25 44.95 7.06
C ALA A 614 4.19 44.23 8.04
N GLY A 615 4.83 43.13 7.63
CA GLY A 615 5.81 42.44 8.47
C GLY A 615 7.06 43.27 8.80
N ILE A 616 7.53 44.10 7.87
CA ILE A 616 8.63 45.05 8.14
C ILE A 616 8.20 46.11 9.17
N LYS A 617 6.98 46.62 9.06
CA LYS A 617 6.41 47.60 10.01
C LYS A 617 6.38 47.03 11.43
N ASP A 618 5.91 45.80 11.59
CA ASP A 618 5.88 45.13 12.91
C ASP A 618 7.29 44.94 13.47
N ARG A 619 8.25 44.46 12.65
CA ARG A 619 9.65 44.28 13.07
C ARG A 619 10.34 45.58 13.46
N VAL A 620 10.08 46.66 12.74
CA VAL A 620 10.62 48.00 13.06
C VAL A 620 10.06 48.50 14.39
N ALA A 621 8.76 48.28 14.65
CA ALA A 621 8.13 48.62 15.91
C ALA A 621 8.69 47.78 17.08
N GLU A 622 8.91 46.48 16.88
CA GLU A 622 9.49 45.58 17.89
C GLU A 622 10.98 45.83 18.17
N ASN A 623 11.73 46.37 17.19
CA ASN A 623 13.18 46.59 17.28
C ASN A 623 13.56 48.07 17.13
N GLU A 624 12.82 48.96 17.80
CA GLU A 624 12.92 50.42 17.64
C GLU A 624 14.36 50.96 17.77
N ALA A 625 15.12 50.48 18.77
CA ALA A 625 16.51 50.90 18.99
C ALA A 625 17.46 50.49 17.84
N LYS A 626 17.30 49.26 17.32
CA LYS A 626 18.08 48.77 16.17
C LYS A 626 17.71 49.52 14.89
N ALA A 627 16.43 49.83 14.70
CA ALA A 627 15.96 50.65 13.59
C ALA A 627 16.56 52.07 13.64
N LYS A 628 16.46 52.76 14.78
CA LYS A 628 17.02 54.11 14.97
C LYS A 628 18.53 54.19 14.79
N ALA A 629 19.26 53.13 15.13
CA ALA A 629 20.71 53.07 14.92
C ALA A 629 21.14 53.13 13.44
N ILE A 630 20.26 52.78 12.50
CA ILE A 630 20.54 52.88 11.06
C ILE A 630 20.53 54.35 10.59
N ASN A 631 19.75 55.21 11.27
CA ASN A 631 19.68 56.66 11.06
C ASN A 631 19.52 57.09 9.58
N ALA A 632 18.58 56.47 8.87
CA ALA A 632 18.34 56.71 7.45
C ALA A 632 16.86 56.58 7.07
N VAL A 633 16.47 57.22 5.97
CA VAL A 633 15.14 57.11 5.36
C VAL A 633 15.24 56.38 4.02
N PHE A 634 14.54 55.26 3.89
CA PHE A 634 14.49 54.47 2.66
C PHE A 634 13.14 54.64 1.97
N LEU A 635 13.14 54.82 0.65
CA LEU A 635 11.95 54.83 -0.19
C LEU A 635 11.94 53.59 -1.09
N TYR A 636 10.92 52.76 -0.98
CA TYR A 636 10.67 51.64 -1.87
C TYR A 636 9.60 52.02 -2.88
N LYS A 637 9.91 51.93 -4.17
CA LYS A 637 8.97 52.08 -5.27
C LYS A 637 8.66 50.70 -5.84
N ILE A 638 7.48 50.18 -5.51
CA ILE A 638 7.04 48.87 -5.98
C ILE A 638 6.41 49.02 -7.35
N THR A 639 6.92 48.27 -8.33
CA THR A 639 6.41 48.32 -9.70
C THR A 639 5.54 47.11 -10.03
N ASN A 640 4.44 47.33 -10.75
CA ASN A 640 3.63 46.29 -11.38
C ASN A 640 3.51 46.63 -12.88
N GLY A 641 3.84 45.69 -13.76
CA GLY A 641 3.89 45.93 -15.21
C GLY A 641 4.84 47.06 -15.64
N GLY A 642 5.96 47.26 -14.91
CA GLY A 642 6.97 48.29 -15.20
C GLY A 642 6.62 49.72 -14.77
N LYS A 643 5.42 49.95 -14.20
CA LYS A 643 5.01 51.24 -13.63
C LYS A 643 5.02 51.17 -12.11
N VAL A 644 5.37 52.26 -11.44
CA VAL A 644 5.27 52.35 -9.97
C VAL A 644 3.81 52.27 -9.56
N ALA A 645 3.47 51.21 -8.83
CA ALA A 645 2.12 50.93 -8.37
C ALA A 645 1.92 51.37 -6.91
N LYS A 646 2.97 51.34 -6.09
CA LYS A 646 2.92 51.77 -4.69
C LYS A 646 4.29 52.24 -4.19
N GLU A 647 4.28 53.13 -3.20
CA GLU A 647 5.48 53.60 -2.52
C GLU A 647 5.42 53.30 -1.02
N TRP A 648 6.52 52.84 -0.45
CA TRP A 648 6.68 52.56 0.97
C TRP A 648 7.90 53.30 1.51
N VAL A 649 7.74 53.94 2.67
CA VAL A 649 8.82 54.66 3.34
C VAL A 649 9.18 53.96 4.64
N LEU A 650 10.45 53.64 4.80
CA LEU A 650 11.05 53.21 6.06
C LEU A 650 11.82 54.42 6.61
N ASP A 651 11.17 55.22 7.45
CA ASP A 651 11.80 56.29 8.20
C ASP A 651 12.39 55.70 9.48
N LEU A 652 13.60 55.16 9.35
CA LEU A 652 14.26 54.49 10.47
C LEU A 652 14.81 55.49 11.49
N LYS A 653 14.95 56.78 11.16
CA LYS A 653 15.28 57.84 12.13
C LYS A 653 14.21 57.94 13.22
N ASN A 654 12.95 57.74 12.82
CA ASN A 654 11.80 57.76 13.72
C ASN A 654 11.20 56.37 13.99
N ALA A 655 11.82 55.30 13.49
CA ALA A 655 11.31 53.92 13.54
C ALA A 655 9.86 53.78 13.03
N LYS A 656 9.57 54.40 11.89
CA LYS A 656 8.24 54.35 11.25
C LYS A 656 8.32 53.72 9.87
N VAL A 657 7.30 52.93 9.56
CA VAL A 657 7.07 52.39 8.22
C VAL A 657 5.66 52.77 7.78
N TYR A 658 5.54 53.41 6.63
CA TYR A 658 4.26 53.90 6.13
C TYR A 658 4.19 53.89 4.60
N GLU A 659 2.98 53.83 4.06
CA GLU A 659 2.71 53.94 2.64
C GLU A 659 2.68 55.41 2.21
N GLY A 660 3.21 55.70 1.02
CA GLY A 660 3.18 57.02 0.39
C GLY A 660 4.56 57.64 0.17
N ALA A 661 4.58 58.94 -0.11
CA ALA A 661 5.81 59.69 -0.35
C ALA A 661 6.54 60.03 0.96
N VAL A 662 7.85 60.26 0.87
CA VAL A 662 8.70 60.67 2.00
C VAL A 662 8.17 61.97 2.63
N GLN A 663 7.86 61.92 3.92
CA GLN A 663 7.43 63.08 4.69
C GLN A 663 8.67 63.81 5.26
N GLY A 664 8.81 65.10 4.97
CA GLY A 664 9.80 65.96 5.64
C GLY A 664 11.27 65.76 5.26
N GLY A 665 11.59 65.61 3.96
CA GLY A 665 12.98 65.53 3.48
C GLY A 665 13.11 64.79 2.14
N LYS A 666 14.32 64.30 1.83
CA LYS A 666 14.56 63.35 0.73
C LYS A 666 14.97 61.99 1.31
N ALA A 667 14.63 60.90 0.61
CA ALA A 667 15.14 59.58 0.97
C ALA A 667 16.67 59.55 0.82
N ASP A 668 17.34 58.94 1.80
CA ASP A 668 18.78 58.69 1.78
C ASP A 668 19.11 57.60 0.72
N THR A 669 18.19 56.64 0.56
CA THR A 669 18.28 55.55 -0.43
C THR A 669 16.89 55.25 -1.00
N THR A 670 16.79 55.15 -2.33
CA THR A 670 15.56 54.71 -3.02
C THR A 670 15.79 53.37 -3.71
N MET A 671 14.88 52.43 -3.52
CA MET A 671 14.88 51.08 -4.07
C MET A 671 13.68 50.90 -4.98
N THR A 672 13.88 50.59 -6.26
CA THR A 672 12.81 50.28 -7.20
C THR A 672 12.87 48.80 -7.56
N ILE A 673 11.76 48.08 -7.35
CA ILE A 673 11.70 46.62 -7.50
C ILE A 673 10.28 46.19 -7.89
N ALA A 674 10.16 45.12 -8.67
CA ALA A 674 8.86 44.55 -9.02
C ALA A 674 8.18 43.88 -7.82
N ASP A 675 6.84 43.88 -7.80
CA ASP A 675 6.06 43.33 -6.70
C ASP A 675 6.45 41.89 -6.33
N GLY A 676 6.52 41.00 -7.33
CA GLY A 676 6.94 39.60 -7.11
C GLY A 676 8.41 39.46 -6.69
N ASP A 677 9.33 40.24 -7.28
CA ASP A 677 10.75 40.20 -6.91
C ASP A 677 10.97 40.68 -5.46
N MET A 678 10.14 41.61 -4.96
CA MET A 678 10.19 42.05 -3.56
C MET A 678 9.79 40.93 -2.59
N VAL A 679 8.80 40.12 -2.96
CA VAL A 679 8.40 38.94 -2.17
C VAL A 679 9.51 37.88 -2.19
N GLU A 680 10.09 37.57 -3.35
CA GLU A 680 11.21 36.63 -3.44
C GLU A 680 12.43 37.09 -2.62
N LEU A 681 12.70 38.40 -2.59
CA LEU A 681 13.78 38.98 -1.78
C LEU A 681 13.48 38.83 -0.29
N ALA A 682 12.24 39.07 0.14
CA ALA A 682 11.81 38.90 1.53
C ALA A 682 11.83 37.44 1.99
N LEU A 683 11.51 36.49 1.10
CA LEU A 683 11.57 35.05 1.35
C LEU A 683 13.00 34.48 1.28
N GLY A 684 14.01 35.30 0.94
CA GLY A 684 15.40 34.86 0.79
C GLY A 684 15.68 34.03 -0.46
N LYS A 685 14.69 33.86 -1.35
CA LYS A 685 14.82 33.15 -2.63
C LYS A 685 15.60 33.97 -3.67
N LEU A 686 15.51 35.30 -3.58
CA LEU A 686 16.27 36.23 -4.41
C LEU A 686 17.31 36.98 -3.57
N GLN A 687 18.59 36.77 -3.87
CA GLN A 687 19.68 37.47 -3.18
C GLN A 687 19.76 38.95 -3.62
N PRO A 688 19.85 39.93 -2.70
CA PRO A 688 19.84 41.36 -3.05
C PRO A 688 20.95 41.79 -4.03
N GLN A 689 22.15 41.23 -3.89
CA GLN A 689 23.27 41.51 -4.80
C GLN A 689 22.97 41.01 -6.22
N THR A 690 22.42 39.80 -6.36
CA THR A 690 22.02 39.22 -7.63
C THR A 690 20.89 40.01 -8.29
N ALA A 691 19.91 40.47 -7.50
CA ALA A 691 18.81 41.29 -7.98
C ALA A 691 19.32 42.62 -8.56
N PHE A 692 20.30 43.25 -7.89
CA PHE A 692 20.92 44.50 -8.36
C PHE A 692 21.72 44.28 -9.66
N MET A 693 22.58 43.26 -9.70
CA MET A 693 23.40 42.93 -10.89
C MET A 693 22.56 42.59 -12.12
N LYS A 694 21.39 41.96 -11.94
CA LYS A 694 20.46 41.61 -13.02
C LYS A 694 19.47 42.72 -13.38
N GLY A 695 19.58 43.90 -12.77
CA GLY A 695 18.69 45.04 -13.01
C GLY A 695 17.27 44.90 -12.47
N LYS A 696 16.98 43.84 -11.69
CA LYS A 696 15.67 43.61 -11.03
C LYS A 696 15.45 44.52 -9.83
N LEU A 697 16.53 44.91 -9.16
CA LEU A 697 16.54 45.88 -8.07
C LEU A 697 17.38 47.08 -8.48
N LYS A 698 16.76 48.25 -8.62
CA LYS A 698 17.48 49.50 -8.88
C LYS A 698 17.63 50.28 -7.59
N ILE A 699 18.85 50.65 -7.23
CA ILE A 699 19.15 51.45 -6.04
C ILE A 699 19.74 52.79 -6.47
N THR A 700 19.20 53.89 -5.95
CA THR A 700 19.72 55.25 -6.13
C THR A 700 19.87 55.94 -4.78
N GLY A 701 20.89 56.78 -4.61
CA GLY A 701 21.25 57.38 -3.32
C GLY A 701 22.40 56.61 -2.65
N ASN A 702 22.44 56.58 -1.32
CA ASN A 702 23.54 55.95 -0.59
C ASN A 702 23.39 54.42 -0.54
N ILE A 703 24.08 53.73 -1.44
CA ILE A 703 24.01 52.26 -1.58
C ILE A 703 24.53 51.54 -0.33
N MET A 704 25.50 52.11 0.39
CA MET A 704 26.06 51.51 1.60
C MET A 704 25.03 51.43 2.74
N LEU A 705 24.02 52.30 2.76
CA LEU A 705 22.93 52.23 3.73
C LEU A 705 21.99 51.03 3.46
N ALA A 706 21.82 50.60 2.22
CA ALA A 706 20.99 49.44 1.89
C ALA A 706 21.55 48.14 2.51
N GLN A 707 22.87 48.02 2.64
CA GLN A 707 23.52 46.87 3.29
C GLN A 707 23.23 46.81 4.79
N LYS A 708 22.98 47.96 5.44
CA LYS A 708 22.66 48.05 6.87
C LYS A 708 21.23 47.59 7.20
N LEU A 709 20.36 47.39 6.20
CA LEU A 709 19.01 46.86 6.43
C LEU A 709 19.01 45.35 6.72
N ALA A 710 20.01 44.61 6.24
CA ALA A 710 20.00 43.14 6.34
C ALA A 710 19.90 42.62 7.79
N PRO A 711 20.61 43.17 8.80
CA PRO A 711 20.47 42.74 10.19
C PRO A 711 19.11 43.06 10.82
N LEU A 712 18.42 44.11 10.34
CA LEU A 712 17.08 44.50 10.83
C LEU A 712 15.98 43.62 10.21
N LEU A 713 16.19 43.19 8.96
CA LEU A 713 15.18 42.49 8.16
C LEU A 713 15.36 40.97 8.10
N LYS A 714 16.51 40.42 8.52
CA LYS A 714 16.71 38.97 8.66
C LYS A 714 16.04 38.46 9.93
N THR A 715 15.23 37.40 9.79
CA THR A 715 14.72 36.62 10.93
C THR A 715 15.90 35.86 11.55
N GLU A 716 16.21 36.10 12.83
CA GLU A 716 17.08 35.20 13.58
C GLU A 716 16.36 33.84 13.65
N ALA A 717 16.98 32.79 13.13
CA ALA A 717 16.50 31.43 13.32
C ALA A 717 16.56 31.13 14.81
N LYS A 718 15.40 31.09 15.47
CA LYS A 718 15.31 30.52 16.82
C LYS A 718 15.62 29.03 16.69
N LEU A 719 16.75 28.61 17.28
CA LEU A 719 17.07 27.22 17.59
C LEU A 719 16.00 26.61 18.49
#